data_AF-A0A1F4N4A5-F1
#
_entry.id   AF-A0A1F4N4A5-F1
#
_cell.length_a   1.000
_cell.length_b   1.000
_cell.length_c   1.000
_cell.angle_alpha   90.00
_cell.angle_beta   90.00
_cell.angle_gamma   90.00
#
_symmetry.space_group_name_H-M   'P 1'
#
loop_
_entity.id
_entity.type
_entity.pdbx_description
1 polymer ?
#
loop_
_entity_poly.entity_id
_entity_poly.type
_entity_poly.pdbx_seq_one_letter_code
_entity_poly.pdbx_strand_id
1 'polypeptide(L)'
;MIGIRAGHLTIFILLMSITIIINSCKSPDSKGKIQMGLSEMTRQETIKAMVEKFGASANNRIEIGVQQVGDRWKAADGTDQDFQVFCTEYFSSDQSELDAIFDRFQKNLESLYGNLNRVSRDFKWVLDVDRGKVFPIDYLWANYSPSAHTSDDLFNTKLAFAALLNFPIENLEQKNTLGEEWSRRKWAEVRLVEEFMTRVPAEVSQKRSETYTMADDYINNYNILMNKLLDEKGNRLFPPGLKLISHWGLRDELKAHYASTEGLDRQRIIQKVMERIILQEIPAAVINSDKYDWNPYTNKVFESNTQNEVNVQNEANQRYQHIWNIYQVERLVDPFHPHAPTLIDRKFQINREMSESEVEDLLKSVASAPALKDIARIIEQRLGRPLEPFDIWYNGFKPRSSYTEEDLDVKVGKMYPTVDDFQRDLQYILRKIGFSPDKSEFLASYIAVDPSRGAGHAMGAAMREDKAHLRTRIPEDGMRYKGFNIAIHELGHNVEQVFSLNGIDHYTLNGVPNTAFTEAFAFVFQSRDLQVLGLESKNQEAEDLEALNTFWMTFEISGVALTDMYIWRWMYQHPNANAAELRNAMIEITKKVWNDYYAPILGMKDQILPAIYSHIVDGAMYTPDYPLGHIISFQIEEFLKSHTLAPEMERMCKLGRLSPQIWMQQAVGQKISTRPLIEAAEKAVKNLKQ
;
A
#
# COMPACT_ATOMS: atom_id res chain seq x y z
N MET A 1 -64.48 9.52 43.75
CA MET A 1 -64.65 10.73 42.91
C MET A 1 -64.17 11.95 43.70
N ILE A 2 -63.77 13.02 43.00
CA ILE A 2 -63.92 14.47 43.32
C ILE A 2 -64.10 14.86 44.81
N GLY A 3 -63.33 15.77 45.42
CA GLY A 3 -62.22 16.62 44.94
C GLY A 3 -62.08 17.90 45.80
N ILE A 4 -61.05 18.74 45.55
CA ILE A 4 -60.81 20.10 46.15
C ILE A 4 -60.39 20.02 47.65
N ARG A 5 -59.13 20.28 48.05
CA ARG A 5 -58.41 21.58 48.27
C ARG A 5 -59.08 22.50 49.33
N ALA A 6 -58.36 23.20 50.22
CA ALA A 6 -56.93 23.19 50.59
C ALA A 6 -56.76 23.83 52.00
N GLY A 7 -55.57 23.72 52.61
CA GLY A 7 -55.21 24.44 53.84
C GLY A 7 -53.70 24.64 53.96
N HIS A 8 -53.26 25.88 54.20
CA HIS A 8 -51.86 26.28 54.33
C HIS A 8 -51.68 27.43 55.33
N LEU A 9 -50.82 27.24 56.33
CA LEU A 9 -49.87 28.19 56.96
C LEU A 9 -49.08 27.35 58.02
N THR A 10 -47.75 27.12 57.97
CA THR A 10 -46.56 27.99 58.21
C THR A 10 -46.61 28.80 59.52
N ILE A 11 -45.55 29.01 60.33
CA ILE A 11 -44.09 28.64 60.36
C ILE A 11 -43.65 28.61 61.87
N PHE A 12 -42.53 28.12 62.43
CA PHE A 12 -41.08 27.93 62.12
C PHE A 12 -40.68 26.41 62.09
N ILE A 13 -39.43 25.86 61.94
CA ILE A 13 -38.00 26.28 62.06
C ILE A 13 -37.47 26.25 63.55
N LEU A 14 -36.26 25.80 63.97
CA LEU A 14 -34.99 25.31 63.35
C LEU A 14 -34.29 24.24 64.24
N LEU A 15 -33.53 23.28 63.66
CA LEU A 15 -32.12 23.03 64.04
C LEU A 15 -31.41 22.17 62.97
N MET A 16 -30.22 22.60 62.56
CA MET A 16 -29.43 22.01 61.46
C MET A 16 -28.19 21.29 62.01
N SER A 17 -27.79 20.19 61.38
CA SER A 17 -26.42 19.65 61.46
C SER A 17 -25.92 19.44 60.05
N ILE A 18 -24.72 19.96 59.75
CA ILE A 18 -24.14 19.97 58.40
C ILE A 18 -23.08 18.87 58.30
N THR A 19 -23.23 17.98 57.32
CA THR A 19 -22.11 17.26 56.72
C THR A 19 -22.21 17.39 55.21
N ILE A 20 -21.08 17.68 54.57
CA ILE A 20 -20.97 18.16 53.19
C ILE A 20 -21.24 17.05 52.17
N ILE A 21 -22.05 17.34 51.15
CA ILE A 21 -22.07 16.59 49.89
C ILE A 21 -21.36 17.45 48.84
N ILE A 22 -20.16 17.04 48.40
CA ILE A 22 -19.54 17.61 47.19
C ILE A 22 -20.12 16.87 45.99
N ASN A 23 -20.91 17.57 45.19
CA ASN A 23 -21.51 17.02 43.98
C ASN A 23 -20.47 17.04 42.86
N SER A 24 -19.95 15.86 42.47
CA SER A 24 -19.00 15.74 41.37
C SER A 24 -19.69 15.26 40.11
N CYS A 25 -19.61 16.04 39.03
CA CYS A 25 -20.24 15.71 37.76
C CYS A 25 -19.60 14.45 37.14
N LYS A 26 -20.42 13.44 36.84
CA LYS A 26 -19.99 12.33 35.98
C LYS A 26 -19.96 12.80 34.53
N SER A 27 -18.77 12.96 33.96
CA SER A 27 -18.57 12.97 32.51
C SER A 27 -19.07 11.66 31.90
N PRO A 28 -19.59 11.65 30.66
CA PRO A 28 -20.07 10.44 29.99
C PRO A 28 -18.97 9.50 29.47
N ASP A 29 -17.70 9.75 29.81
CA ASP A 29 -16.51 9.02 29.32
C ASP A 29 -16.25 7.69 30.04
N SER A 30 -17.26 6.83 30.06
CA SER A 30 -17.09 5.42 30.44
C SER A 30 -17.98 4.46 29.64
N LYS A 31 -17.85 4.47 28.30
CA LYS A 31 -17.92 3.19 27.57
C LYS A 31 -16.83 2.30 28.20
N GLY A 32 -17.22 1.17 28.79
CA GLY A 32 -16.30 0.39 29.63
C GLY A 32 -15.06 -0.07 28.87
N LYS A 33 -13.87 0.06 29.49
CA LYS A 33 -12.67 -0.63 28.98
C LYS A 33 -12.98 -2.12 28.94
N ILE A 34 -12.96 -2.72 27.74
CA ILE A 34 -13.05 -4.17 27.59
C ILE A 34 -11.80 -4.75 28.24
N GLN A 35 -11.95 -5.39 29.39
CA GLN A 35 -10.89 -6.15 30.01
C GLN A 35 -10.66 -7.41 29.17
N MET A 36 -9.64 -7.37 28.32
CA MET A 36 -9.13 -8.51 27.58
C MET A 36 -8.11 -9.25 28.45
N GLY A 37 -8.03 -10.57 28.30
CA GLY A 37 -7.13 -11.41 29.06
C GLY A 37 -7.81 -12.08 30.26
N LEU A 38 -7.75 -13.41 30.31
CA LEU A 38 -8.08 -14.19 31.51
C LEU A 38 -6.99 -14.08 32.58
N SER A 39 -7.36 -14.37 33.83
CA SER A 39 -6.45 -14.32 34.97
C SER A 39 -5.36 -15.40 34.89
N GLU A 40 -4.17 -15.10 35.40
CA GLU A 40 -3.05 -16.06 35.39
C GLU A 40 -3.37 -17.31 36.22
N MET A 41 -4.17 -17.19 37.28
CA MET A 41 -4.64 -18.33 38.09
C MET A 41 -5.44 -19.31 37.22
N THR A 42 -6.42 -18.79 36.48
CA THR A 42 -7.27 -19.56 35.56
C THR A 42 -6.45 -20.27 34.48
N ARG A 43 -5.43 -19.59 33.94
CA ARG A 43 -4.53 -20.14 32.91
C ARG A 43 -3.70 -21.28 33.47
N GLN A 44 -3.06 -21.10 34.62
CA GLN A 44 -2.22 -22.12 35.27
C GLN A 44 -3.03 -23.35 35.72
N GLU A 45 -4.25 -23.15 36.23
CA GLU A 45 -5.17 -24.26 36.56
C GLU A 45 -5.62 -25.02 35.30
N THR A 46 -5.84 -24.32 34.18
CA THR A 46 -6.17 -24.92 32.89
C THR A 46 -5.00 -25.70 32.30
N ILE A 47 -3.79 -25.12 32.27
CA ILE A 47 -2.55 -25.78 31.83
C ILE A 47 -2.35 -27.07 32.61
N LYS A 48 -2.41 -27.01 33.95
CA LYS A 48 -2.24 -28.18 34.81
C LYS A 48 -3.26 -29.28 34.48
N ALA A 49 -4.56 -28.96 34.40
CA ALA A 49 -5.60 -29.94 34.10
C ALA A 49 -5.42 -30.58 32.70
N MET A 50 -4.99 -29.81 31.71
CA MET A 50 -4.68 -30.31 30.38
C MET A 50 -3.43 -31.20 30.36
N VAL A 51 -2.37 -30.86 31.11
CA VAL A 51 -1.17 -31.69 31.23
C VAL A 51 -1.46 -33.01 31.94
N GLU A 52 -2.33 -33.00 32.96
CA GLU A 52 -2.83 -34.21 33.62
C GLU A 52 -3.68 -35.10 32.68
N LYS A 53 -4.40 -34.51 31.72
CA LYS A 53 -5.20 -35.24 30.72
C LYS A 53 -4.39 -35.77 29.53
N PHE A 54 -3.58 -34.92 28.91
CA PHE A 54 -2.91 -35.17 27.62
C PHE A 54 -1.44 -35.60 27.75
N GLY A 55 -0.85 -35.49 28.95
CA GLY A 55 0.51 -35.94 29.26
C GLY A 55 1.60 -34.89 29.04
N ALA A 56 2.71 -35.05 29.75
CA ALA A 56 3.81 -34.08 29.81
C ALA A 56 4.54 -33.84 28.47
N SER A 57 4.42 -34.75 27.49
CA SER A 57 4.96 -34.55 26.14
C SER A 57 4.28 -33.39 25.39
N ALA A 58 3.03 -33.04 25.75
CA ALA A 58 2.29 -31.94 25.16
C ALA A 58 2.52 -30.59 25.86
N ASN A 59 3.23 -30.56 27.01
CA ASN A 59 3.27 -29.42 27.95
C ASN A 59 3.53 -28.06 27.28
N ASN A 60 4.60 -27.93 26.48
CA ASN A 60 4.95 -26.68 25.80
C ASN A 60 3.84 -26.18 24.84
N ARG A 61 3.19 -27.10 24.09
CA ARG A 61 2.06 -26.74 23.21
C ARG A 61 0.82 -26.34 24.01
N ILE A 62 0.59 -26.97 25.17
CA ILE A 62 -0.50 -26.63 26.09
C ILE A 62 -0.27 -25.23 26.68
N GLU A 63 0.93 -24.96 27.20
CA GLU A 63 1.31 -23.66 27.75
C GLU A 63 1.13 -22.54 26.73
N ILE A 64 1.69 -22.69 25.52
CA ILE A 64 1.54 -21.69 24.45
C ILE A 64 0.06 -21.53 24.06
N GLY A 65 -0.65 -22.63 23.79
CA GLY A 65 -2.06 -22.58 23.35
C GLY A 65 -2.99 -21.92 24.35
N VAL A 66 -2.89 -22.29 25.64
CA VAL A 66 -3.72 -21.72 26.72
C VAL A 66 -3.40 -20.24 26.93
N GLN A 67 -2.14 -19.81 26.82
CA GLN A 67 -1.77 -18.40 26.90
C GLN A 67 -2.32 -17.60 25.69
N GLN A 68 -2.15 -18.10 24.47
CA GLN A 68 -2.62 -17.44 23.23
C GLN A 68 -4.14 -17.23 23.20
N VAL A 69 -4.91 -18.24 23.62
CA VAL A 69 -6.37 -18.15 23.79
C VAL A 69 -6.71 -17.21 24.95
N GLY A 70 -6.05 -17.37 26.09
CA GLY A 70 -6.28 -16.60 27.32
C GLY A 70 -6.16 -15.10 27.13
N ASP A 71 -5.19 -14.64 26.34
CA ASP A 71 -4.97 -13.21 26.02
C ASP A 71 -6.12 -12.56 25.22
N ARG A 72 -6.80 -13.35 24.40
CA ARG A 72 -7.82 -12.88 23.45
C ARG A 72 -9.24 -13.14 23.95
N TRP A 73 -9.38 -13.91 25.03
CA TRP A 73 -10.63 -14.16 25.74
C TRP A 73 -11.12 -12.90 26.47
N LYS A 74 -12.43 -12.68 26.44
CA LYS A 74 -13.17 -11.54 27.00
C LYS A 74 -14.38 -12.10 27.77
N ALA A 75 -14.99 -11.32 28.65
CA ALA A 75 -16.17 -11.77 29.41
C ALA A 75 -17.38 -12.19 28.54
N ALA A 76 -17.45 -11.76 27.28
CA ALA A 76 -18.46 -12.18 26.32
C ALA A 76 -18.20 -13.58 25.70
N ASP A 77 -17.00 -14.14 25.90
CA ASP A 77 -16.63 -15.45 25.35
C ASP A 77 -17.08 -16.62 26.24
N GLY A 78 -17.24 -16.38 27.55
CA GLY A 78 -17.57 -17.40 28.54
C GLY A 78 -16.82 -17.16 29.85
N THR A 79 -17.19 -17.91 30.87
CA THR A 79 -16.54 -17.93 32.18
C THR A 79 -15.19 -18.65 32.14
N ASP A 80 -14.42 -18.51 33.21
CA ASP A 80 -13.23 -19.31 33.53
C ASP A 80 -13.45 -20.82 33.35
N GLN A 81 -14.63 -21.33 33.71
CA GLN A 81 -14.98 -22.74 33.54
C GLN A 81 -15.21 -23.10 32.06
N ASP A 82 -15.87 -22.23 31.30
CA ASP A 82 -16.10 -22.42 29.86
C ASP A 82 -14.78 -22.37 29.08
N PHE A 83 -13.83 -21.53 29.49
CA PHE A 83 -12.47 -21.51 28.96
C PHE A 83 -11.73 -22.81 29.26
N GLN A 84 -11.76 -23.30 30.50
CA GLN A 84 -11.11 -24.57 30.85
C GLN A 84 -11.70 -25.74 30.05
N VAL A 85 -13.03 -25.80 29.91
CA VAL A 85 -13.72 -26.80 29.07
C VAL A 85 -13.29 -26.68 27.62
N PHE A 86 -13.33 -25.48 27.04
CA PHE A 86 -12.93 -25.23 25.65
C PHE A 86 -11.48 -25.68 25.39
N CYS A 87 -10.54 -25.24 26.22
CA CYS A 87 -9.13 -25.63 26.08
C CYS A 87 -8.94 -27.16 26.26
N THR A 88 -9.73 -27.80 27.11
CA THR A 88 -9.70 -29.25 27.34
C THR A 88 -10.38 -30.07 26.25
N GLU A 89 -11.33 -29.51 25.49
CA GLU A 89 -12.10 -30.18 24.43
C GLU A 89 -11.48 -29.98 23.04
N TYR A 90 -10.99 -28.77 22.73
CA TYR A 90 -10.55 -28.38 21.38
C TYR A 90 -9.02 -28.46 21.17
N PHE A 91 -8.24 -28.83 22.19
CA PHE A 91 -6.81 -29.13 22.04
C PHE A 91 -6.61 -30.57 21.57
N SER A 92 -5.83 -30.76 20.50
CA SER A 92 -5.40 -32.09 20.07
C SER A 92 -3.93 -32.37 20.38
N SER A 93 -3.73 -33.54 21.01
CA SER A 93 -2.44 -34.15 21.31
C SER A 93 -1.99 -35.15 20.23
N ASP A 94 -2.83 -35.50 19.26
CA ASP A 94 -2.52 -36.45 18.18
C ASP A 94 -2.15 -35.74 16.88
N GLN A 95 -1.14 -36.25 16.16
CA GLN A 95 -0.67 -35.61 14.93
C GLN A 95 -1.68 -35.71 13.78
N SER A 96 -2.38 -36.84 13.63
CA SER A 96 -3.34 -37.04 12.55
C SER A 96 -4.62 -36.22 12.72
N GLU A 97 -5.04 -36.00 13.97
CA GLU A 97 -6.08 -35.02 14.31
C GLU A 97 -5.65 -33.59 13.98
N LEU A 98 -4.42 -33.18 14.34
CA LEU A 98 -3.89 -31.86 14.05
C LEU A 98 -3.77 -31.58 12.55
N ASP A 99 -3.31 -32.56 11.76
CA ASP A 99 -3.29 -32.49 10.31
C ASP A 99 -4.70 -32.30 9.75
N ALA A 100 -5.66 -33.09 10.25
CA ALA A 100 -7.06 -32.96 9.86
C ALA A 100 -7.74 -31.66 10.34
N ILE A 101 -7.25 -31.02 11.42
CA ILE A 101 -7.68 -29.68 11.85
C ILE A 101 -7.11 -28.64 10.88
N PHE A 102 -5.81 -28.69 10.60
CA PHE A 102 -5.10 -27.79 9.70
C PHE A 102 -5.72 -27.77 8.30
N ASP A 103 -5.94 -28.94 7.68
CA ASP A 103 -6.49 -29.05 6.34
C ASP A 103 -7.95 -28.54 6.23
N ARG A 104 -8.74 -28.68 7.31
CA ARG A 104 -10.08 -28.10 7.39
C ARG A 104 -10.01 -26.57 7.49
N PHE A 105 -9.08 -26.02 8.27
CA PHE A 105 -8.86 -24.57 8.32
C PHE A 105 -8.44 -24.01 6.96
N GLN A 106 -7.44 -24.61 6.30
CA GLN A 106 -7.00 -24.20 4.96
C GLN A 106 -8.18 -24.08 3.98
N LYS A 107 -8.97 -25.16 3.84
CA LYS A 107 -10.10 -25.22 2.91
C LYS A 107 -11.23 -24.25 3.27
N ASN A 108 -11.53 -24.07 4.56
CA ASN A 108 -12.61 -23.20 4.99
C ASN A 108 -12.24 -21.72 4.87
N LEU A 109 -10.97 -21.35 5.11
CA LEU A 109 -10.49 -19.99 4.91
C LEU A 109 -10.42 -19.61 3.43
N GLU A 110 -10.05 -20.54 2.54
CA GLU A 110 -10.14 -20.36 1.08
C GLU A 110 -11.56 -20.04 0.64
N SER A 111 -12.54 -20.87 1.05
CA SER A 111 -13.95 -20.64 0.75
C SER A 111 -14.48 -19.31 1.32
N LEU A 112 -14.05 -18.94 2.52
CA LEU A 112 -14.45 -17.70 3.20
C LEU A 112 -13.89 -16.46 2.52
N TYR A 113 -12.56 -16.34 2.44
CA TYR A 113 -11.90 -15.16 1.89
C TYR A 113 -12.09 -15.02 0.38
N GLY A 114 -12.15 -16.13 -0.36
CA GLY A 114 -12.51 -16.14 -1.78
C GLY A 114 -13.86 -15.50 -2.07
N ASN A 115 -14.91 -15.90 -1.33
CA ASN A 115 -16.24 -15.33 -1.54
C ASN A 115 -16.36 -13.90 -0.99
N LEU A 116 -15.69 -13.56 0.11
CA LEU A 116 -15.64 -12.18 0.62
C LEU A 116 -14.93 -11.23 -0.37
N ASN A 117 -13.83 -11.67 -0.98
CA ASN A 117 -13.11 -10.93 -2.02
C ASN A 117 -13.98 -10.69 -3.26
N ARG A 118 -14.70 -11.74 -3.72
CA ARG A 118 -15.64 -11.60 -4.84
C ARG A 118 -16.75 -10.59 -4.54
N VAL A 119 -17.40 -10.68 -3.38
CA VAL A 119 -18.48 -9.72 -3.02
C VAL A 119 -17.94 -8.29 -2.91
N SER A 120 -16.74 -8.11 -2.35
CA SER A 120 -16.06 -6.80 -2.31
C SER A 120 -15.77 -6.24 -3.72
N ARG A 121 -15.29 -7.09 -4.64
CA ARG A 121 -15.08 -6.76 -6.06
C ARG A 121 -16.39 -6.35 -6.75
N ASP A 122 -17.45 -7.12 -6.55
CA ASP A 122 -18.76 -6.89 -7.18
C ASP A 122 -19.39 -5.57 -6.70
N PHE A 123 -19.22 -5.20 -5.42
CA PHE A 123 -19.71 -3.94 -4.86
C PHE A 123 -18.90 -2.71 -5.29
N LYS A 124 -17.62 -2.86 -5.60
CA LYS A 124 -16.75 -1.76 -6.11
C LYS A 124 -16.75 -1.64 -7.62
N TRP A 125 -17.31 -2.62 -8.34
CA TRP A 125 -17.19 -2.77 -9.79
C TRP A 125 -17.47 -1.50 -10.61
N VAL A 126 -18.51 -0.73 -10.25
CA VAL A 126 -18.91 0.48 -10.99
C VAL A 126 -17.96 1.66 -10.76
N LEU A 127 -17.19 1.66 -9.68
CA LEU A 127 -16.14 2.65 -9.41
C LEU A 127 -14.84 2.26 -10.12
N ASP A 128 -14.46 0.99 -10.09
CA ASP A 128 -13.19 0.51 -10.66
C ASP A 128 -13.22 0.43 -12.20
N VAL A 129 -14.34 -0.06 -12.75
CA VAL A 129 -14.47 -0.49 -14.15
C VAL A 129 -15.39 0.47 -14.92
N ASP A 130 -14.94 0.94 -16.08
CA ASP A 130 -15.72 1.90 -16.86
C ASP A 130 -16.88 1.23 -17.62
N ARG A 131 -18.05 1.25 -16.98
CA ARG A 131 -19.33 0.79 -17.56
C ARG A 131 -20.39 1.90 -17.56
N GLY A 132 -19.97 3.15 -17.75
CA GLY A 132 -20.87 4.31 -17.85
C GLY A 132 -20.90 5.17 -16.58
N LYS A 133 -22.06 5.74 -16.22
CA LYS A 133 -22.16 6.74 -15.15
C LYS A 133 -22.17 6.12 -13.74
N VAL A 134 -21.38 6.71 -12.84
CA VAL A 134 -21.44 6.49 -11.38
C VAL A 134 -22.59 7.29 -10.74
N PHE A 135 -23.25 6.69 -9.76
CA PHE A 135 -24.34 7.26 -8.95
C PHE A 135 -23.98 7.27 -7.45
N PRO A 136 -24.61 8.13 -6.63
CA PRO A 136 -24.34 8.17 -5.17
C PRO A 136 -24.59 6.87 -4.42
N ILE A 137 -25.40 5.95 -4.97
CA ILE A 137 -25.65 4.62 -4.39
C ILE A 137 -24.45 3.68 -4.54
N ASP A 138 -23.62 3.84 -5.58
CA ASP A 138 -22.47 2.98 -5.83
C ASP A 138 -21.41 3.16 -4.74
N TYR A 139 -21.23 4.40 -4.28
CA TYR A 139 -20.40 4.72 -3.11
C TYR A 139 -20.92 4.08 -1.82
N LEU A 140 -22.24 3.91 -1.64
CA LEU A 140 -22.77 3.24 -0.45
C LEU A 140 -22.50 1.73 -0.47
N TRP A 141 -22.47 1.11 -1.65
CA TRP A 141 -22.03 -0.28 -1.82
C TRP A 141 -20.52 -0.43 -1.63
N ALA A 142 -19.71 0.43 -2.25
CA ALA A 142 -18.24 0.38 -2.15
C ALA A 142 -17.71 0.65 -0.74
N ASN A 143 -18.43 1.43 0.08
CA ASN A 143 -18.12 1.69 1.49
C ASN A 143 -18.55 0.55 2.45
N TYR A 144 -19.38 -0.39 2.00
CA TYR A 144 -19.76 -1.56 2.79
C TYR A 144 -18.66 -2.62 2.66
N SER A 145 -17.94 -2.90 3.75
CA SER A 145 -16.91 -3.94 3.79
C SER A 145 -17.53 -5.29 4.18
N PRO A 146 -17.61 -6.30 3.29
CA PRO A 146 -18.23 -7.59 3.61
C PRO A 146 -17.47 -8.37 4.71
N SER A 147 -16.19 -8.07 4.90
CA SER A 147 -15.32 -8.73 5.89
C SER A 147 -15.24 -7.99 7.23
N ALA A 148 -15.95 -6.87 7.42
CA ALA A 148 -15.83 -6.03 8.62
C ALA A 148 -16.07 -6.79 9.94
N HIS A 149 -16.96 -7.79 9.94
CA HIS A 149 -17.31 -8.61 11.10
C HIS A 149 -16.51 -9.93 11.20
N THR A 150 -15.78 -10.33 10.16
CA THR A 150 -15.21 -11.68 10.04
C THR A 150 -14.28 -12.06 11.20
N SER A 151 -13.45 -11.12 11.70
CA SER A 151 -12.60 -11.39 12.88
C SER A 151 -13.45 -11.63 14.13
N ASP A 152 -14.38 -10.72 14.46
CA ASP A 152 -15.25 -10.87 15.63
C ASP A 152 -16.06 -12.17 15.56
N ASP A 153 -16.65 -12.51 14.41
CA ASP A 153 -17.44 -13.73 14.23
C ASP A 153 -16.60 -15.00 14.40
N LEU A 154 -15.37 -15.04 13.88
CA LEU A 154 -14.47 -16.19 14.04
C LEU A 154 -13.99 -16.38 15.50
N PHE A 155 -13.91 -15.31 16.29
CA PHE A 155 -13.68 -15.44 17.74
C PHE A 155 -14.95 -15.82 18.50
N ASN A 156 -16.10 -15.22 18.17
CA ASN A 156 -17.38 -15.47 18.84
C ASN A 156 -17.83 -16.94 18.65
N THR A 157 -17.60 -17.49 17.45
CA THR A 157 -17.83 -18.91 17.09
C THR A 157 -16.70 -19.86 17.54
N LYS A 158 -15.68 -19.36 18.25
CA LYS A 158 -14.50 -20.08 18.77
C LYS A 158 -13.52 -20.65 17.73
N LEU A 159 -13.77 -20.48 16.44
CA LEU A 159 -12.87 -20.95 15.38
C LEU A 159 -11.46 -20.35 15.49
N ALA A 160 -11.35 -19.04 15.73
CA ALA A 160 -10.06 -18.38 15.96
C ALA A 160 -9.32 -18.95 17.19
N PHE A 161 -10.05 -19.19 18.29
CA PHE A 161 -9.47 -19.79 19.49
C PHE A 161 -9.02 -21.24 19.25
N ALA A 162 -9.72 -22.03 18.44
CA ALA A 162 -9.33 -23.40 18.14
C ALA A 162 -8.03 -23.49 17.31
N ALA A 163 -7.77 -22.53 16.42
CA ALA A 163 -6.48 -22.41 15.76
C ALA A 163 -5.36 -22.01 16.75
N LEU A 164 -5.60 -20.94 17.52
CA LEU A 164 -4.67 -20.41 18.53
C LEU A 164 -4.35 -21.39 19.67
N LEU A 165 -5.22 -22.36 19.94
CA LEU A 165 -5.01 -23.41 20.94
C LEU A 165 -4.05 -24.50 20.46
N ASN A 166 -4.02 -24.77 19.15
CA ASN A 166 -3.33 -25.93 18.58
C ASN A 166 -2.00 -25.58 17.91
N PHE A 167 -1.86 -24.37 17.36
CA PHE A 167 -0.69 -23.90 16.61
C PHE A 167 -0.09 -22.61 17.22
N PRO A 168 1.25 -22.47 17.27
CA PRO A 168 1.91 -21.32 17.88
C PRO A 168 2.07 -20.13 16.90
N ILE A 169 1.81 -18.92 17.39
CA ILE A 169 2.20 -17.65 16.75
C ILE A 169 3.72 -17.50 16.88
N GLU A 170 4.38 -17.05 15.83
CA GLU A 170 5.81 -16.76 15.81
C GLU A 170 6.01 -15.27 15.49
N ASN A 171 6.87 -14.57 16.23
CA ASN A 171 7.18 -13.17 15.96
C ASN A 171 8.18 -13.01 14.79
N LEU A 172 8.54 -11.77 14.43
CA LEU A 172 9.46 -11.52 13.32
C LEU A 172 10.89 -12.05 13.57
N GLU A 173 11.38 -11.96 14.81
CA GLU A 173 12.70 -12.50 15.19
C GLU A 173 12.74 -14.02 15.03
N GLN A 174 11.71 -14.73 15.51
CA GLN A 174 11.54 -16.18 15.33
C GLN A 174 11.47 -16.56 13.84
N LYS A 175 10.66 -15.85 13.05
CA LYS A 175 10.55 -16.06 11.59
C LYS A 175 11.90 -15.87 10.88
N ASN A 176 12.69 -14.86 11.25
CA ASN A 176 13.97 -14.55 10.61
C ASN A 176 15.17 -15.36 11.13
N THR A 177 15.06 -16.03 12.30
CA THR A 177 16.14 -16.84 12.89
C THR A 177 15.93 -18.34 12.75
N LEU A 178 14.68 -18.81 12.87
CA LEU A 178 14.33 -20.24 12.83
C LEU A 178 13.67 -20.64 11.49
N GLY A 179 13.12 -19.69 10.74
CA GLY A 179 12.36 -19.94 9.51
C GLY A 179 13.17 -20.56 8.36
N GLU A 180 14.51 -20.51 8.41
CA GLU A 180 15.40 -21.21 7.47
C GLU A 180 15.42 -22.74 7.71
N GLU A 181 15.08 -23.19 8.93
CA GLU A 181 14.97 -24.61 9.31
C GLU A 181 13.54 -25.17 9.19
N TRP A 182 12.53 -24.30 9.03
CA TRP A 182 11.13 -24.70 9.02
C TRP A 182 10.69 -25.39 7.73
N SER A 183 9.89 -26.46 7.87
CA SER A 183 9.17 -27.05 6.74
C SER A 183 8.11 -26.11 6.18
N ARG A 184 7.72 -26.31 4.91
CA ARG A 184 6.62 -25.56 4.28
C ARG A 184 5.31 -25.67 5.05
N ARG A 185 5.05 -26.83 5.65
CA ARG A 185 3.91 -27.06 6.55
C ARG A 185 3.99 -26.19 7.80
N LYS A 186 5.15 -26.11 8.48
CA LYS A 186 5.34 -25.22 9.64
C LYS A 186 5.16 -23.74 9.25
N TRP A 187 5.68 -23.30 8.11
CA TRP A 187 5.41 -21.96 7.59
C TRP A 187 3.91 -21.71 7.40
N ALA A 188 3.18 -22.66 6.80
CA ALA A 188 1.75 -22.55 6.57
C ALA A 188 0.91 -22.59 7.87
N GLU A 189 1.37 -23.28 8.91
CA GLU A 189 0.79 -23.24 10.26
C GLU A 189 0.97 -21.88 10.95
N VAL A 190 2.13 -21.25 10.78
CA VAL A 190 2.38 -19.89 11.29
C VAL A 190 1.45 -18.89 10.58
N ARG A 191 1.34 -18.97 9.26
CA ARG A 191 0.39 -18.11 8.51
C ARG A 191 -1.07 -18.35 8.90
N LEU A 192 -1.45 -19.58 9.27
CA LEU A 192 -2.81 -19.87 9.75
C LEU A 192 -3.17 -19.08 11.02
N VAL A 193 -2.24 -18.94 11.98
CA VAL A 193 -2.55 -18.24 13.25
C VAL A 193 -2.29 -16.74 13.22
N GLU A 194 -1.55 -16.23 12.22
CA GLU A 194 -1.45 -14.79 11.96
C GLU A 194 -2.82 -14.16 11.63
N GLU A 195 -3.70 -14.89 10.92
CA GLU A 195 -5.11 -14.51 10.69
C GLU A 195 -5.89 -14.26 12.01
N PHE A 196 -5.43 -14.84 13.12
CA PHE A 196 -6.04 -14.77 14.44
C PHE A 196 -5.16 -14.05 15.48
N MET A 197 -4.05 -13.42 15.07
CA MET A 197 -3.11 -12.81 16.02
C MET A 197 -3.72 -11.62 16.77
N THR A 198 -4.75 -10.96 16.22
CA THR A 198 -5.47 -9.82 16.81
C THR A 198 -7.00 -9.97 16.72
N ARG A 199 -7.72 -9.19 17.53
CA ARG A 199 -9.20 -9.17 17.58
C ARG A 199 -9.72 -7.73 17.58
N VAL A 200 -9.58 -7.07 16.43
CA VAL A 200 -10.04 -5.69 16.18
C VAL A 200 -11.58 -5.69 16.04
N PRO A 201 -12.32 -4.90 16.84
CA PRO A 201 -13.78 -4.87 16.77
C PRO A 201 -14.30 -4.34 15.42
N ALA A 202 -15.41 -4.89 14.94
CA ALA A 202 -16.03 -4.51 13.67
C ALA A 202 -16.36 -3.01 13.56
N GLU A 203 -16.76 -2.34 14.65
CA GLU A 203 -16.98 -0.87 14.70
C GLU A 203 -15.69 -0.09 14.32
N VAL A 204 -14.53 -0.57 14.77
CA VAL A 204 -13.22 0.02 14.44
C VAL A 204 -12.82 -0.32 13.01
N SER A 205 -12.99 -1.58 12.58
CA SER A 205 -12.67 -2.03 11.22
C SER A 205 -13.48 -1.29 10.15
N GLN A 206 -14.78 -1.09 10.38
CA GLN A 206 -15.65 -0.32 9.48
C GLN A 206 -15.27 1.17 9.47
N LYS A 207 -15.06 1.78 10.66
CA LYS A 207 -14.61 3.19 10.75
C LYS A 207 -13.26 3.42 10.06
N ARG A 208 -12.36 2.43 10.11
CA ARG A 208 -11.10 2.42 9.36
C ARG A 208 -11.37 2.40 7.85
N SER A 209 -12.18 1.45 7.36
CA SER A 209 -12.54 1.36 5.94
C SER A 209 -13.09 2.68 5.39
N GLU A 210 -14.07 3.27 6.07
CA GLU A 210 -14.64 4.59 5.71
C GLU A 210 -13.57 5.69 5.63
N THR A 211 -12.68 5.75 6.62
CA THR A 211 -11.67 6.81 6.73
C THR A 211 -10.64 6.75 5.60
N TYR A 212 -10.21 5.54 5.22
CA TYR A 212 -9.33 5.34 4.07
C TYR A 212 -10.04 5.64 2.74
N THR A 213 -11.29 5.17 2.53
CA THR A 213 -12.03 5.48 1.30
C THR A 213 -12.33 6.97 1.13
N MET A 214 -12.52 7.72 2.23
CA MET A 214 -12.63 9.18 2.17
C MET A 214 -11.32 9.90 1.83
N ALA A 215 -10.14 9.29 2.06
CA ALA A 215 -8.85 9.83 1.62
C ALA A 215 -8.55 9.50 0.15
N ASP A 216 -8.86 8.27 -0.28
CA ASP A 216 -8.79 7.83 -1.67
C ASP A 216 -9.72 8.64 -2.59
N ASP A 217 -11.00 8.81 -2.24
CA ASP A 217 -11.94 9.64 -3.01
C ASP A 217 -11.48 11.12 -3.10
N TYR A 218 -10.91 11.67 -2.02
CA TYR A 218 -10.28 12.99 -2.04
C TYR A 218 -9.16 13.07 -3.07
N ILE A 219 -8.25 12.09 -3.11
CA ILE A 219 -7.14 12.05 -4.09
C ILE A 219 -7.64 11.84 -5.52
N ASN A 220 -8.55 10.89 -5.75
CA ASN A 220 -9.08 10.57 -7.08
C ASN A 220 -9.87 11.74 -7.70
N ASN A 221 -10.58 12.52 -6.88
CA ASN A 221 -11.23 13.75 -7.35
C ASN A 221 -10.29 14.96 -7.46
N TYR A 222 -9.09 14.92 -6.86
CA TYR A 222 -8.13 16.04 -6.88
C TYR A 222 -7.45 16.21 -8.24
N ASN A 223 -8.07 17.00 -9.10
CA ASN A 223 -7.61 17.21 -10.47
C ASN A 223 -7.33 18.69 -10.75
N ILE A 224 -6.31 18.97 -11.55
CA ILE A 224 -5.98 20.30 -12.07
C ILE A 224 -6.26 20.32 -13.58
N LEU A 225 -6.95 21.36 -14.04
CA LEU A 225 -7.18 21.60 -15.47
C LEU A 225 -6.04 22.48 -15.99
N MET A 226 -5.08 21.88 -16.67
CA MET A 226 -3.80 22.51 -17.00
C MET A 226 -3.97 23.70 -17.94
N ASN A 227 -4.96 23.66 -18.83
CA ASN A 227 -5.30 24.79 -19.71
C ASN A 227 -5.86 26.01 -18.97
N LYS A 228 -6.24 25.87 -17.70
CA LYS A 228 -6.68 26.98 -16.82
C LYS A 228 -5.52 27.67 -16.09
N LEU A 229 -4.30 27.14 -16.21
CA LEU A 229 -3.10 27.71 -15.63
C LEU A 229 -2.55 28.87 -16.48
N LEU A 230 -2.05 29.90 -15.79
CA LEU A 230 -1.43 31.09 -16.35
C LEU A 230 0.03 31.23 -15.86
N ASP A 231 0.97 31.51 -16.78
CA ASP A 231 2.35 31.87 -16.46
C ASP A 231 2.44 33.26 -15.79
N GLU A 232 3.63 33.67 -15.35
CA GLU A 232 3.87 35.00 -14.74
C GLU A 232 3.45 36.20 -15.62
N LYS A 233 3.30 36.00 -16.94
CA LYS A 233 2.95 37.02 -17.93
C LYS A 233 1.45 36.97 -18.30
N GLY A 234 0.70 35.97 -17.84
CA GLY A 234 -0.71 35.74 -18.15
C GLY A 234 -0.98 34.81 -19.34
N ASN A 235 0.02 34.10 -19.87
CA ASN A 235 -0.15 33.16 -20.97
C ASN A 235 -0.59 31.77 -20.49
N ARG A 236 -1.38 31.05 -21.30
CA ARG A 236 -1.63 29.62 -21.14
C ARG A 236 -0.54 28.82 -21.86
N LEU A 237 0.10 27.85 -21.18
CA LEU A 237 1.16 27.01 -21.77
C LEU A 237 0.69 25.60 -22.17
N PHE A 238 -0.51 25.18 -21.76
CA PHE A 238 -1.00 23.80 -21.89
C PHE A 238 -2.18 23.67 -22.88
N PRO A 239 -2.31 22.52 -23.57
CA PRO A 239 -3.39 22.28 -24.53
C PRO A 239 -4.77 22.16 -23.85
N PRO A 240 -5.86 22.54 -24.54
CA PRO A 240 -7.22 22.47 -24.00
C PRO A 240 -7.62 21.03 -23.64
N GLY A 241 -8.37 20.87 -22.55
CA GLY A 241 -8.89 19.57 -22.09
C GLY A 241 -7.92 18.74 -21.25
N LEU A 242 -6.64 19.13 -21.13
CA LEU A 242 -5.68 18.44 -20.29
C LEU A 242 -6.03 18.57 -18.79
N LYS A 243 -6.56 17.47 -18.23
CA LYS A 243 -6.94 17.32 -16.82
C LYS A 243 -6.05 16.27 -16.16
N LEU A 244 -5.35 16.65 -15.08
CA LEU A 244 -4.33 15.81 -14.43
C LEU A 244 -4.62 15.65 -12.93
N ILE A 245 -4.46 14.43 -12.41
CA ILE A 245 -4.51 14.15 -10.96
C ILE A 245 -3.29 14.75 -10.24
N SER A 246 -3.52 15.25 -9.02
CA SER A 246 -2.59 16.06 -8.20
C SER A 246 -1.15 15.57 -8.08
N HIS A 247 -0.94 14.25 -8.05
CA HIS A 247 0.38 13.64 -7.94
C HIS A 247 0.84 13.03 -9.27
N TRP A 248 0.34 11.84 -9.63
CA TRP A 248 0.85 11.08 -10.77
C TRP A 248 0.73 11.84 -12.08
N GLY A 249 -0.41 12.49 -12.33
CA GLY A 249 -0.67 13.25 -13.55
C GLY A 249 0.29 14.43 -13.71
N LEU A 250 0.40 15.28 -12.68
CA LEU A 250 1.33 16.41 -12.68
C LEU A 250 2.79 15.97 -12.86
N ARG A 251 3.22 14.93 -12.13
CA ARG A 251 4.60 14.41 -12.20
C ARG A 251 4.91 13.83 -13.58
N ASP A 252 3.97 13.11 -14.17
CA ASP A 252 4.18 12.45 -15.47
C ASP A 252 4.13 13.44 -16.64
N GLU A 253 3.30 14.49 -16.59
CA GLU A 253 3.33 15.60 -17.57
C GLU A 253 4.66 16.37 -17.50
N LEU A 254 5.16 16.63 -16.29
CA LEU A 254 6.49 17.22 -16.08
C LEU A 254 7.59 16.34 -16.70
N LYS A 255 7.48 15.01 -16.55
CA LYS A 255 8.37 14.02 -17.18
C LYS A 255 8.28 14.01 -18.71
N ALA A 256 7.09 14.23 -19.29
CA ALA A 256 6.92 14.31 -20.74
C ALA A 256 7.65 15.52 -21.36
N HIS A 257 7.81 16.61 -20.60
CA HIS A 257 8.40 17.85 -21.09
C HIS A 257 9.94 17.85 -21.22
N TYR A 258 10.67 16.86 -20.69
CA TYR A 258 12.13 16.76 -20.87
C TYR A 258 12.57 16.61 -22.33
N ALA A 259 11.69 16.15 -23.23
CA ALA A 259 11.96 16.03 -24.65
C ALA A 259 11.73 17.34 -25.44
N SER A 260 11.14 18.37 -24.83
CA SER A 260 10.77 19.62 -25.51
C SER A 260 11.76 20.75 -25.25
N THR A 261 12.20 21.43 -26.30
CA THR A 261 13.03 22.64 -26.22
C THR A 261 12.34 23.81 -25.52
N GLU A 262 10.99 23.80 -25.44
CA GLU A 262 10.17 24.78 -24.73
C GLU A 262 9.56 24.19 -23.43
N GLY A 263 9.99 22.99 -23.02
CA GLY A 263 9.41 22.27 -21.89
C GLY A 263 9.63 22.91 -20.53
N LEU A 264 10.73 23.65 -20.34
CA LEU A 264 11.20 24.09 -19.03
C LEU A 264 10.19 24.98 -18.28
N ASP A 265 9.59 25.96 -18.94
CA ASP A 265 8.61 26.84 -18.30
C ASP A 265 7.30 26.11 -17.96
N ARG A 266 6.97 25.03 -18.69
CA ARG A 266 5.88 24.12 -18.33
C ARG A 266 6.22 23.25 -17.11
N GLN A 267 7.47 22.76 -17.00
CA GLN A 267 7.93 22.03 -15.81
C GLN A 267 7.88 22.91 -14.56
N ARG A 268 8.31 24.18 -14.67
CA ARG A 268 8.29 25.17 -13.58
C ARG A 268 6.89 25.53 -13.11
N ILE A 269 5.92 25.75 -14.01
CA ILE A 269 4.55 26.04 -13.58
C ILE A 269 3.90 24.81 -12.92
N ILE A 270 4.20 23.58 -13.37
CA ILE A 270 3.79 22.35 -12.67
C ILE A 270 4.41 22.28 -11.27
N GLN A 271 5.70 22.58 -11.13
CA GLN A 271 6.36 22.67 -9.82
C GLN A 271 5.62 23.64 -8.89
N LYS A 272 5.25 24.83 -9.38
CA LYS A 272 4.49 25.82 -8.59
C LYS A 272 3.09 25.34 -8.21
N VAL A 273 2.40 24.58 -9.08
CA VAL A 273 1.14 23.93 -8.70
C VAL A 273 1.35 22.93 -7.56
N MET A 274 2.36 22.06 -7.66
CA MET A 274 2.67 21.08 -6.62
C MET A 274 3.01 21.74 -5.27
N GLU A 275 3.86 22.78 -5.28
CA GLU A 275 4.19 23.56 -4.08
C GLU A 275 2.95 24.15 -3.41
N ARG A 276 2.02 24.75 -4.17
CA ARG A 276 0.78 25.33 -3.64
C ARG A 276 -0.14 24.27 -3.04
N ILE A 277 -0.17 23.05 -3.59
CA ILE A 277 -0.89 21.91 -3.01
C ILE A 277 -0.26 21.52 -1.67
N ILE A 278 1.07 21.33 -1.61
CA ILE A 278 1.79 20.93 -0.39
C ILE A 278 1.66 21.99 0.72
N LEU A 279 1.83 23.27 0.40
CA LEU A 279 1.71 24.37 1.37
C LEU A 279 0.24 24.62 1.80
N GLN A 280 -0.73 24.01 1.09
CA GLN A 280 -2.17 24.25 1.25
C GLN A 280 -2.56 25.71 0.97
N GLU A 281 -1.86 26.30 0.00
CA GLU A 281 -2.07 27.64 -0.54
C GLU A 281 -2.86 27.64 -1.84
N ILE A 282 -3.04 26.48 -2.47
CA ILE A 282 -3.88 26.34 -3.67
C ILE A 282 -5.32 26.81 -3.40
N PRO A 283 -5.91 27.64 -4.28
CA PRO A 283 -7.31 28.05 -4.19
C PRO A 283 -8.27 26.87 -4.29
N ALA A 284 -9.18 26.71 -3.32
CA ALA A 284 -10.13 25.59 -3.33
C ALA A 284 -11.03 25.59 -4.59
N ALA A 285 -11.29 26.77 -5.15
CA ALA A 285 -12.17 26.97 -6.30
C ALA A 285 -11.60 26.46 -7.65
N VAL A 286 -10.30 26.17 -7.75
CA VAL A 286 -9.64 25.73 -9.00
C VAL A 286 -9.49 24.21 -9.09
N ILE A 287 -9.70 23.50 -7.98
CA ILE A 287 -9.64 22.03 -7.92
C ILE A 287 -10.84 21.46 -8.69
N ASN A 288 -10.56 20.60 -9.68
CA ASN A 288 -11.54 19.93 -10.55
C ASN A 288 -12.55 20.88 -11.22
N SER A 289 -12.11 22.11 -11.53
CA SER A 289 -12.97 23.23 -11.91
C SER A 289 -12.49 23.92 -13.18
N ASP A 290 -13.41 24.21 -14.11
CA ASP A 290 -13.15 24.94 -15.35
C ASP A 290 -13.60 26.41 -15.30
N LYS A 291 -14.22 26.84 -14.19
CA LYS A 291 -14.87 28.15 -14.05
C LYS A 291 -13.89 29.30 -13.85
N TYR A 292 -12.65 28.98 -13.48
CA TYR A 292 -11.62 29.96 -13.13
C TYR A 292 -10.33 29.71 -13.89
N ASP A 293 -9.55 30.77 -14.09
CA ASP A 293 -8.14 30.67 -14.44
C ASP A 293 -7.27 31.00 -13.21
N TRP A 294 -6.07 30.42 -13.13
CA TRP A 294 -5.19 30.54 -11.96
C TRP A 294 -3.76 30.76 -12.37
N ASN A 295 -3.09 31.70 -11.70
CA ASN A 295 -1.66 31.96 -11.84
C ASN A 295 -0.93 31.42 -10.60
N PRO A 296 -0.26 30.25 -10.66
CA PRO A 296 0.35 29.62 -9.46
C PRO A 296 1.47 30.46 -8.83
N TYR A 297 2.18 31.26 -9.63
CA TYR A 297 3.29 32.12 -9.20
C TYR A 297 2.82 33.24 -8.26
N THR A 298 1.78 33.98 -8.65
CA THR A 298 1.16 35.06 -7.85
C THR A 298 0.04 34.57 -6.93
N ASN A 299 -0.41 33.33 -7.13
CA ASN A 299 -1.61 32.70 -6.56
C ASN A 299 -2.95 33.40 -6.87
N LYS A 300 -2.98 34.32 -7.85
CA LYS A 300 -4.19 35.04 -8.26
C LYS A 300 -5.13 34.15 -9.08
N VAL A 301 -6.44 34.35 -8.90
CA VAL A 301 -7.52 33.62 -9.59
C VAL A 301 -8.41 34.62 -10.32
N PHE A 302 -8.91 34.23 -11.49
CA PHE A 302 -9.74 35.05 -12.37
C PHE A 302 -10.98 34.27 -12.84
N GLU A 303 -12.08 34.94 -13.16
CA GLU A 303 -13.18 34.29 -13.90
C GLU A 303 -12.66 33.81 -15.27
N SER A 304 -12.93 32.56 -15.67
CA SER A 304 -12.16 31.97 -16.78
C SER A 304 -12.39 32.66 -18.13
N ASN A 305 -11.28 32.94 -18.82
CA ASN A 305 -11.15 33.75 -20.03
C ASN A 305 -11.44 35.25 -19.85
N THR A 306 -11.32 35.77 -18.62
CA THR A 306 -11.42 37.19 -18.30
C THR A 306 -10.15 37.72 -17.63
N GLN A 307 -10.12 39.02 -17.34
CA GLN A 307 -9.14 39.64 -16.44
C GLN A 307 -9.78 40.04 -15.08
N ASN A 308 -10.96 39.52 -14.77
CA ASN A 308 -11.69 39.80 -13.54
C ASN A 308 -11.08 38.97 -12.40
N GLU A 309 -10.18 39.57 -11.62
CA GLU A 309 -9.59 38.91 -10.44
C GLU A 309 -10.66 38.66 -9.36
N VAL A 310 -10.75 37.42 -8.88
CA VAL A 310 -11.72 37.00 -7.87
C VAL A 310 -11.02 36.48 -6.62
N ASN A 311 -11.43 37.01 -5.46
CA ASN A 311 -10.94 36.54 -4.18
C ASN A 311 -11.65 35.23 -3.80
N VAL A 312 -10.90 34.15 -3.70
CA VAL A 312 -11.36 32.81 -3.35
C VAL A 312 -10.51 32.26 -2.21
N GLN A 313 -11.10 31.43 -1.36
CA GLN A 313 -10.37 30.83 -0.24
C GLN A 313 -9.42 29.72 -0.73
N ASN A 314 -8.26 29.62 -0.09
CA ASN A 314 -7.37 28.47 -0.24
C ASN A 314 -8.04 27.20 0.31
N GLU A 315 -7.54 26.03 -0.07
CA GLU A 315 -8.00 24.73 0.44
C GLU A 315 -7.97 24.64 1.99
N ALA A 316 -7.06 25.39 2.63
CA ALA A 316 -6.66 25.17 4.02
C ALA A 316 -6.20 23.71 4.22
N ASN A 317 -6.07 23.23 5.46
CA ASN A 317 -5.30 22.01 5.77
C ASN A 317 -6.00 20.67 5.42
N GLN A 318 -6.89 20.62 4.42
CA GLN A 318 -7.71 19.43 4.11
C GLN A 318 -6.86 18.18 3.80
N ARG A 319 -5.81 18.30 2.97
CA ARG A 319 -4.84 17.21 2.68
C ARG A 319 -4.29 16.57 3.96
N TYR A 320 -3.97 17.41 4.93
CA TYR A 320 -3.42 17.00 6.22
C TYR A 320 -4.48 16.57 7.21
N GLN A 321 -5.73 17.01 7.05
CA GLN A 321 -6.87 16.48 7.78
C GLN A 321 -7.17 15.03 7.38
N HIS A 322 -7.01 14.66 6.10
CA HIS A 322 -7.11 13.25 5.68
C HIS A 322 -6.02 12.38 6.31
N ILE A 323 -4.74 12.79 6.28
CA ILE A 323 -3.64 12.09 6.97
C ILE A 323 -3.93 11.97 8.48
N TRP A 324 -4.35 13.07 9.12
CA TRP A 324 -4.64 13.09 10.55
C TRP A 324 -5.82 12.18 10.93
N ASN A 325 -6.87 12.12 10.10
CA ASN A 325 -7.99 11.22 10.31
C ASN A 325 -7.54 9.75 10.23
N ILE A 326 -6.67 9.41 9.27
CA ILE A 326 -6.08 8.07 9.15
C ILE A 326 -5.22 7.73 10.38
N TYR A 327 -4.38 8.64 10.86
CA TYR A 327 -3.62 8.44 12.10
C TYR A 327 -4.54 8.23 13.32
N GLN A 328 -5.61 9.02 13.45
CA GLN A 328 -6.54 8.88 14.57
C GLN A 328 -7.35 7.57 14.53
N VAL A 329 -7.75 7.08 13.35
CA VAL A 329 -8.46 5.79 13.25
C VAL A 329 -7.52 4.59 13.46
N GLU A 330 -6.26 4.69 13.02
CA GLU A 330 -5.24 3.67 13.30
C GLU A 330 -4.92 3.58 14.80
N ARG A 331 -4.98 4.71 15.52
CA ARG A 331 -4.89 4.71 16.98
C ARG A 331 -6.07 4.05 17.71
N LEU A 332 -7.17 3.75 17.03
CA LEU A 332 -8.23 2.88 17.56
C LEU A 332 -7.92 1.39 17.37
N VAL A 333 -7.01 1.04 16.45
CA VAL A 333 -6.56 -0.33 16.15
C VAL A 333 -5.41 -0.76 17.07
N ASP A 334 -4.58 0.20 17.48
CA ASP A 334 -3.42 0.03 18.38
C ASP A 334 -3.67 -0.85 19.62
N PRO A 335 -4.76 -0.67 20.42
CA PRO A 335 -4.97 -1.46 21.65
C PRO A 335 -5.25 -2.95 21.42
N PHE A 336 -5.47 -3.37 20.17
CA PHE A 336 -5.76 -4.75 19.78
C PHE A 336 -4.54 -5.50 19.23
N HIS A 337 -3.37 -4.83 19.15
CA HIS A 337 -2.11 -5.37 18.63
C HIS A 337 -1.01 -5.39 19.71
N PRO A 338 -1.10 -6.24 20.76
CA PRO A 338 -0.19 -6.19 21.90
C PRO A 338 1.30 -6.40 21.56
N HIS A 339 1.60 -7.08 20.46
CA HIS A 339 2.98 -7.33 19.98
C HIS A 339 3.41 -6.39 18.84
N ALA A 340 2.52 -5.52 18.36
CA ALA A 340 2.80 -4.53 17.30
C ALA A 340 1.92 -3.27 17.53
N PRO A 341 2.13 -2.56 18.64
CA PRO A 341 1.14 -1.63 19.19
C PRO A 341 0.90 -0.38 18.33
N THR A 342 1.87 0.09 17.55
CA THR A 342 1.68 1.24 16.64
C THR A 342 1.45 0.78 15.19
N LEU A 343 0.92 1.65 14.31
CA LEU A 343 0.90 1.37 12.88
C LEU A 343 2.32 1.15 12.32
N ILE A 344 3.34 1.82 12.88
CA ILE A 344 4.74 1.65 12.49
C ILE A 344 5.15 0.19 12.72
N ASP A 345 4.86 -0.35 13.91
CA ASP A 345 5.11 -1.76 14.23
C ASP A 345 4.33 -2.70 13.30
N ARG A 346 3.04 -2.43 13.03
CA ARG A 346 2.26 -3.25 12.10
C ARG A 346 2.87 -3.25 10.70
N LYS A 347 3.12 -2.07 10.14
CA LYS A 347 3.63 -1.87 8.78
C LYS A 347 5.01 -2.50 8.56
N PHE A 348 5.88 -2.51 9.58
CA PHE A 348 7.20 -3.14 9.49
C PHE A 348 7.20 -4.60 9.95
N GLN A 349 6.78 -4.88 11.19
CA GLN A 349 6.93 -6.19 11.80
C GLN A 349 5.95 -7.26 11.28
N ILE A 350 4.76 -6.84 10.80
CA ILE A 350 3.71 -7.76 10.31
C ILE A 350 3.56 -7.66 8.79
N ASN A 351 3.32 -6.46 8.24
CA ASN A 351 3.02 -6.30 6.81
C ASN A 351 4.24 -6.47 5.91
N ARG A 352 5.42 -5.97 6.31
CA ARG A 352 6.67 -6.10 5.55
C ARG A 352 7.52 -7.28 5.98
N GLU A 353 7.48 -7.64 7.26
CA GLU A 353 8.38 -8.62 7.87
C GLU A 353 9.86 -8.23 7.72
N MET A 354 10.13 -6.93 7.88
CA MET A 354 11.47 -6.33 7.93
C MET A 354 11.47 -5.33 9.07
N SER A 355 12.59 -5.16 9.77
CA SER A 355 12.66 -4.14 10.83
C SER A 355 12.62 -2.74 10.24
N GLU A 356 12.06 -1.77 10.97
CA GLU A 356 12.01 -0.38 10.51
C GLU A 356 13.42 0.17 10.19
N SER A 357 14.40 -0.17 11.02
CA SER A 357 15.81 0.19 10.85
C SER A 357 16.45 -0.43 9.60
N GLU A 358 16.15 -1.71 9.31
CA GLU A 358 16.66 -2.43 8.13
C GLU A 358 16.14 -1.81 6.83
N VAL A 359 14.86 -1.45 6.78
CA VAL A 359 14.31 -0.71 5.63
C VAL A 359 14.93 0.68 5.56
N GLU A 360 15.00 1.43 6.67
CA GLU A 360 15.58 2.78 6.69
C GLU A 360 17.03 2.79 6.18
N ASP A 361 17.85 1.82 6.57
CA ASP A 361 19.26 1.72 6.18
C ASP A 361 19.42 1.26 4.72
N LEU A 362 18.55 0.40 4.19
CA LEU A 362 18.47 0.13 2.75
C LEU A 362 18.20 1.42 1.96
N LEU A 363 17.16 2.19 2.33
CA LEU A 363 16.82 3.46 1.67
C LEU A 363 17.97 4.48 1.73
N LYS A 364 18.59 4.64 2.91
CA LYS A 364 19.75 5.52 3.09
C LYS A 364 20.96 5.10 2.26
N SER A 365 21.19 3.79 2.09
CA SER A 365 22.34 3.29 1.32
C SER A 365 22.22 3.65 -0.17
N VAL A 366 21.02 3.60 -0.75
CA VAL A 366 20.74 4.15 -2.09
C VAL A 366 20.92 5.66 -2.07
N ALA A 367 20.26 6.36 -1.14
CA ALA A 367 20.22 7.81 -1.08
C ALA A 367 21.55 8.51 -0.76
N SER A 368 22.57 7.74 -0.35
CA SER A 368 23.91 8.24 0.00
C SER A 368 25.02 7.74 -0.94
N ALA A 369 24.69 6.92 -1.95
CA ALA A 369 25.70 6.22 -2.75
C ALA A 369 26.52 7.19 -3.65
N PRO A 370 27.86 7.03 -3.74
CA PRO A 370 28.73 8.01 -4.42
C PRO A 370 28.40 8.27 -5.90
N ALA A 371 27.87 7.26 -6.60
CA ALA A 371 27.51 7.33 -8.01
C ALA A 371 26.57 8.50 -8.34
N LEU A 372 25.66 8.86 -7.42
CA LEU A 372 24.68 9.94 -7.60
C LEU A 372 25.30 11.27 -8.06
N LYS A 373 26.52 11.59 -7.57
CA LYS A 373 27.23 12.82 -7.94
C LYS A 373 27.80 12.81 -9.35
N ASP A 374 28.04 11.65 -9.95
CA ASP A 374 28.39 11.52 -11.36
C ASP A 374 27.14 11.52 -12.24
N ILE A 375 26.07 10.83 -11.79
CA ILE A 375 24.80 10.75 -12.50
C ILE A 375 24.17 12.14 -12.64
N ALA A 376 24.12 12.93 -11.55
CA ALA A 376 23.63 14.32 -11.60
C ALA A 376 24.38 15.17 -12.64
N ARG A 377 25.71 15.05 -12.75
CA ARG A 377 26.52 15.74 -13.78
C ARG A 377 26.22 15.26 -15.20
N ILE A 378 25.90 13.97 -15.40
CA ILE A 378 25.43 13.46 -16.69
C ILE A 378 24.05 14.05 -17.03
N ILE A 379 23.16 14.22 -16.03
CA ILE A 379 21.86 14.90 -16.23
C ILE A 379 22.07 16.37 -16.62
N GLU A 380 22.89 17.13 -15.88
CA GLU A 380 23.22 18.54 -16.21
C GLU A 380 23.76 18.68 -17.65
N GLN A 381 24.69 17.80 -18.04
CA GLN A 381 25.25 17.79 -19.39
C GLN A 381 24.21 17.45 -20.47
N ARG A 382 23.26 16.55 -20.19
CA ARG A 382 22.16 16.20 -21.10
C ARG A 382 21.08 17.27 -21.19
N LEU A 383 20.84 18.02 -20.11
CA LEU A 383 19.86 19.10 -20.06
C LEU A 383 20.41 20.46 -20.56
N GLY A 384 21.73 20.64 -20.58
CA GLY A 384 22.37 21.91 -20.97
C GLY A 384 22.16 23.06 -19.97
N ARG A 385 21.69 22.75 -18.76
CA ARG A 385 21.41 23.70 -17.67
C ARG A 385 21.77 23.09 -16.31
N PRO A 386 21.97 23.91 -15.26
CA PRO A 386 21.95 23.43 -13.88
C PRO A 386 20.65 22.72 -13.55
N LEU A 387 20.68 21.85 -12.54
CA LEU A 387 19.48 21.14 -12.10
C LEU A 387 18.48 22.09 -11.41
N GLU A 388 17.19 21.78 -11.54
CA GLU A 388 16.06 22.36 -10.84
C GLU A 388 15.38 21.28 -9.95
N PRO A 389 14.57 21.63 -8.94
CA PRO A 389 14.14 20.67 -7.90
C PRO A 389 13.37 19.46 -8.43
N PHE A 390 12.71 19.59 -9.59
CA PHE A 390 11.98 18.50 -10.23
C PHE A 390 12.87 17.53 -11.03
N ASP A 391 14.18 17.77 -11.17
CA ASP A 391 15.09 16.85 -11.89
C ASP A 391 15.35 15.54 -11.11
N ILE A 392 14.88 15.42 -9.85
CA ILE A 392 14.64 14.11 -9.20
C ILE A 392 13.83 13.17 -10.12
N TRP A 393 12.91 13.73 -10.91
CA TRP A 393 12.03 13.00 -11.82
C TRP A 393 12.61 12.83 -13.23
N TYR A 394 13.88 13.17 -13.46
CA TYR A 394 14.51 13.00 -14.77
C TYR A 394 14.38 11.55 -15.29
N ASN A 395 13.79 11.42 -16.47
CA ASN A 395 13.49 10.14 -17.14
C ASN A 395 14.38 9.87 -18.36
N GLY A 396 15.31 10.77 -18.71
CA GLY A 396 16.16 10.67 -19.90
C GLY A 396 17.28 9.62 -19.82
N PHE A 397 17.25 8.75 -18.80
CA PHE A 397 17.99 7.50 -18.78
C PHE A 397 17.21 6.30 -19.34
N LYS A 398 15.90 6.41 -19.58
CA LYS A 398 15.17 5.36 -20.30
C LYS A 398 15.86 5.05 -21.64
N PRO A 399 16.13 3.79 -21.98
CA PRO A 399 16.76 3.42 -23.25
C PRO A 399 16.01 4.01 -24.44
N ARG A 400 16.74 4.61 -25.39
CA ARG A 400 16.13 5.22 -26.58
C ARG A 400 15.65 4.15 -27.54
N SER A 401 14.36 3.83 -27.43
CA SER A 401 13.58 3.17 -28.48
C SER A 401 13.83 3.83 -29.85
N SER A 402 13.92 3.02 -30.90
CA SER A 402 13.95 3.51 -32.30
C SER A 402 12.56 3.91 -32.84
N TYR A 403 11.54 3.83 -31.99
CA TYR A 403 10.13 4.19 -32.24
C TYR A 403 9.71 5.29 -31.27
N THR A 404 8.95 6.29 -31.73
CA THR A 404 8.38 7.32 -30.85
C THR A 404 7.19 6.79 -30.05
N GLU A 405 6.66 7.57 -29.10
CA GLU A 405 5.43 7.19 -28.38
C GLU A 405 4.24 7.12 -29.35
N GLU A 406 4.21 7.97 -30.37
CA GLU A 406 3.21 7.95 -31.45
C GLU A 406 3.32 6.72 -32.36
N ASP A 407 4.54 6.28 -32.71
CA ASP A 407 4.75 5.01 -33.45
C ASP A 407 4.22 3.81 -32.66
N LEU A 408 4.49 3.81 -31.34
CA LEU A 408 4.10 2.76 -30.43
C LEU A 408 2.58 2.78 -30.20
N ASP A 409 1.94 3.94 -30.02
CA ASP A 409 0.49 4.15 -30.03
C ASP A 409 -0.15 3.55 -31.29
N VAL A 410 0.35 3.92 -32.47
CA VAL A 410 -0.15 3.46 -33.77
C VAL A 410 0.03 1.94 -33.95
N LYS A 411 0.99 1.32 -33.25
CA LYS A 411 1.19 -0.14 -33.21
C LYS A 411 0.25 -0.81 -32.21
N VAL A 412 0.16 -0.34 -30.96
CA VAL A 412 -0.66 -0.99 -29.93
C VAL A 412 -2.15 -0.79 -30.16
N GLY A 413 -2.60 0.36 -30.67
CA GLY A 413 -4.00 0.59 -31.02
C GLY A 413 -4.50 -0.29 -32.17
N LYS A 414 -3.59 -0.72 -33.07
CA LYS A 414 -3.89 -1.70 -34.13
C LYS A 414 -3.88 -3.16 -33.64
N MET A 415 -3.09 -3.46 -32.60
CA MET A 415 -3.05 -4.80 -32.00
C MET A 415 -4.21 -5.01 -31.04
N TYR A 416 -4.58 -3.97 -30.27
CA TYR A 416 -5.62 -4.01 -29.25
C TYR A 416 -6.61 -2.83 -29.41
N PRO A 417 -7.51 -2.86 -30.42
CA PRO A 417 -8.61 -1.92 -30.52
C PRO A 417 -9.57 -1.97 -29.33
N THR A 418 -9.70 -3.14 -28.68
CA THR A 418 -10.62 -3.35 -27.55
C THR A 418 -9.98 -4.15 -26.41
N VAL A 419 -10.63 -4.13 -25.23
CA VAL A 419 -10.30 -5.01 -24.08
C VAL A 419 -10.36 -6.48 -24.47
N ASP A 420 -11.35 -6.87 -25.27
CA ASP A 420 -11.54 -8.23 -25.78
C ASP A 420 -10.36 -8.70 -26.65
N ASP A 421 -9.71 -7.80 -27.39
CA ASP A 421 -8.52 -8.13 -28.18
C ASP A 421 -7.31 -8.40 -27.29
N PHE A 422 -7.06 -7.55 -26.28
CA PHE A 422 -5.99 -7.77 -25.31
C PHE A 422 -6.21 -9.03 -24.46
N GLN A 423 -7.46 -9.29 -24.05
CA GLN A 423 -7.87 -10.51 -23.36
C GLN A 423 -7.60 -11.78 -24.18
N ARG A 424 -7.82 -11.73 -25.51
CA ARG A 424 -7.50 -12.84 -26.43
C ARG A 424 -6.00 -13.07 -26.57
N ASP A 425 -5.22 -11.99 -26.65
CA ASP A 425 -3.78 -12.08 -26.94
C ASP A 425 -2.90 -12.40 -25.71
N LEU A 426 -3.46 -12.44 -24.49
CA LEU A 426 -2.71 -12.82 -23.27
C LEU A 426 -1.86 -14.10 -23.44
N GLN A 427 -2.37 -15.12 -24.14
CA GLN A 427 -1.58 -16.34 -24.40
C GLN A 427 -0.34 -16.07 -25.26
N TYR A 428 -0.39 -15.15 -26.21
CA TYR A 428 0.73 -14.78 -27.07
C TYR A 428 1.71 -13.86 -26.33
N ILE A 429 1.21 -12.89 -25.56
CA ILE A 429 1.99 -12.03 -24.67
C ILE A 429 2.82 -12.88 -23.70
N LEU A 430 2.21 -13.87 -23.04
CA LEU A 430 2.92 -14.76 -22.12
C LEU A 430 3.95 -15.65 -22.83
N ARG A 431 3.67 -16.13 -24.05
CA ARG A 431 4.66 -16.84 -24.89
C ARG A 431 5.84 -15.95 -25.30
N LYS A 432 5.62 -14.64 -25.49
CA LYS A 432 6.68 -13.65 -25.75
C LYS A 432 7.57 -13.37 -24.54
N ILE A 433 6.99 -13.39 -23.35
CA ILE A 433 7.71 -13.27 -22.07
C ILE A 433 8.53 -14.55 -21.77
N GLY A 434 8.06 -15.71 -22.24
CA GLY A 434 8.82 -16.97 -22.28
C GLY A 434 8.07 -18.19 -21.72
N PHE A 435 6.78 -18.08 -21.40
CA PHE A 435 5.99 -19.19 -20.90
C PHE A 435 5.72 -20.24 -21.98
N SER A 436 5.66 -21.52 -21.58
CA SER A 436 5.27 -22.61 -22.47
C SER A 436 3.80 -22.48 -22.90
N PRO A 437 3.36 -23.11 -24.01
CA PRO A 437 1.98 -23.02 -24.48
C PRO A 437 0.94 -23.32 -23.40
N ASP A 438 1.13 -24.43 -22.69
CA ASP A 438 0.30 -24.94 -21.59
C ASP A 438 0.25 -23.96 -20.41
N LYS A 439 1.37 -23.32 -20.07
CA LYS A 439 1.44 -22.34 -18.97
C LYS A 439 0.80 -21.02 -19.36
N SER A 440 0.95 -20.58 -20.61
CA SER A 440 0.27 -19.40 -21.12
C SER A 440 -1.25 -19.59 -21.19
N GLU A 441 -1.72 -20.79 -21.55
CA GLU A 441 -3.15 -21.14 -21.54
C GLU A 441 -3.70 -21.19 -20.11
N PHE A 442 -3.00 -21.87 -19.19
CA PHE A 442 -3.32 -21.88 -17.77
C PHE A 442 -3.45 -20.46 -17.18
N LEU A 443 -2.42 -19.62 -17.32
CA LEU A 443 -2.45 -18.24 -16.83
C LEU A 443 -3.57 -17.42 -17.46
N ALA A 444 -3.73 -17.44 -18.79
CA ALA A 444 -4.79 -16.71 -19.47
C ALA A 444 -6.21 -17.21 -19.10
N SER A 445 -6.35 -18.48 -18.67
CA SER A 445 -7.63 -18.99 -18.16
C SER A 445 -8.03 -18.35 -16.81
N TYR A 446 -7.07 -18.01 -15.96
CA TYR A 446 -7.30 -17.42 -14.63
C TYR A 446 -7.23 -15.88 -14.58
N ILE A 447 -6.84 -15.23 -15.69
CA ILE A 447 -6.74 -13.77 -15.77
C ILE A 447 -7.88 -13.21 -16.63
N ALA A 448 -8.68 -12.32 -16.04
CA ALA A 448 -9.68 -11.50 -16.72
C ALA A 448 -9.14 -10.09 -17.00
N VAL A 449 -9.46 -9.50 -18.14
CA VAL A 449 -9.12 -8.09 -18.45
C VAL A 449 -10.37 -7.21 -18.41
N ASP A 450 -10.30 -6.08 -17.69
CA ASP A 450 -11.39 -5.12 -17.58
C ASP A 450 -10.97 -3.70 -18.02
N PRO A 451 -11.90 -2.88 -18.56
CA PRO A 451 -11.65 -1.46 -18.82
C PRO A 451 -11.58 -0.66 -17.51
N SER A 452 -10.40 -0.19 -17.13
CA SER A 452 -10.20 0.65 -15.94
C SER A 452 -10.74 2.08 -16.14
N ARG A 453 -11.39 2.64 -15.11
CA ARG A 453 -11.64 4.10 -15.04
C ARG A 453 -10.37 4.91 -14.74
N GLY A 454 -9.47 4.32 -13.96
CA GLY A 454 -8.27 4.97 -13.42
C GLY A 454 -7.09 4.92 -14.38
N ALA A 455 -5.88 4.89 -13.81
CA ALA A 455 -4.65 4.63 -14.57
C ALA A 455 -4.56 3.16 -15.01
N GLY A 456 -4.90 2.25 -14.09
CA GLY A 456 -4.77 0.79 -14.16
C GLY A 456 -4.83 0.25 -12.73
N HIS A 457 -5.01 -1.06 -12.56
CA HIS A 457 -4.60 -1.83 -11.36
C HIS A 457 -4.92 -3.32 -11.50
N ALA A 458 -4.12 -4.17 -10.87
CA ALA A 458 -4.42 -5.58 -10.64
C ALA A 458 -5.31 -5.79 -9.41
N MET A 459 -6.19 -6.80 -9.46
CA MET A 459 -6.91 -7.32 -8.29
C MET A 459 -6.83 -8.86 -8.27
N GLY A 460 -6.17 -9.41 -7.25
CA GLY A 460 -6.00 -10.86 -7.12
C GLY A 460 -7.29 -11.63 -6.79
N ALA A 461 -7.30 -12.90 -7.15
CA ALA A 461 -8.22 -13.89 -6.58
C ALA A 461 -7.83 -14.22 -5.13
N ALA A 462 -8.79 -14.73 -4.35
CA ALA A 462 -8.54 -15.24 -2.99
C ALA A 462 -9.05 -16.69 -2.78
N MET A 463 -9.46 -17.36 -3.86
CA MET A 463 -9.73 -18.81 -3.92
C MET A 463 -9.39 -19.30 -5.33
N ARG A 464 -8.95 -20.55 -5.46
CA ARG A 464 -8.43 -21.07 -6.73
C ARG A 464 -9.48 -21.18 -7.85
N GLU A 465 -10.77 -21.13 -7.54
CA GLU A 465 -11.87 -21.13 -8.52
C GLU A 465 -12.23 -19.73 -9.08
N ASP A 466 -11.69 -18.65 -8.52
CA ASP A 466 -11.94 -17.27 -8.97
C ASP A 466 -10.83 -16.77 -9.92
N LYS A 467 -11.06 -15.64 -10.58
CA LYS A 467 -10.07 -15.02 -11.47
C LYS A 467 -9.32 -13.86 -10.81
N ALA A 468 -8.05 -13.71 -11.19
CA ALA A 468 -7.34 -12.44 -11.04
C ALA A 468 -7.80 -11.48 -12.14
N HIS A 469 -7.92 -10.19 -11.82
CA HIS A 469 -8.39 -9.14 -12.73
C HIS A 469 -7.25 -8.17 -13.06
N LEU A 470 -7.08 -7.91 -14.35
CA LEU A 470 -6.14 -6.98 -14.95
C LEU A 470 -6.94 -5.78 -15.46
N ARG A 471 -6.86 -4.64 -14.77
CA ARG A 471 -7.62 -3.44 -15.15
C ARG A 471 -6.71 -2.47 -15.86
N THR A 472 -6.95 -2.20 -17.14
CA THR A 472 -6.20 -1.22 -17.94
C THR A 472 -7.14 -0.33 -18.75
N ARG A 473 -6.69 0.86 -19.12
CA ARG A 473 -7.48 1.84 -19.85
C ARG A 473 -7.26 1.74 -21.36
N ILE A 474 -8.29 1.33 -22.08
CA ILE A 474 -8.33 1.27 -23.55
C ILE A 474 -9.42 2.24 -24.03
N PRO A 475 -9.05 3.40 -24.62
CA PRO A 475 -9.98 4.32 -25.26
C PRO A 475 -10.78 3.72 -26.44
N GLU A 476 -11.85 4.40 -26.86
CA GLU A 476 -12.67 4.01 -28.02
C GLU A 476 -11.89 3.97 -29.35
N ASP A 477 -10.74 4.67 -29.44
CA ASP A 477 -9.85 4.66 -30.61
C ASP A 477 -8.66 3.69 -30.51
N GLY A 478 -8.67 2.81 -29.50
CA GLY A 478 -7.72 1.73 -29.30
C GLY A 478 -6.70 1.99 -28.19
N MET A 479 -5.96 0.94 -27.81
CA MET A 479 -4.97 1.01 -26.74
C MET A 479 -3.85 2.01 -27.08
N ARG A 480 -3.42 2.77 -26.05
CA ARG A 480 -2.29 3.71 -26.10
C ARG A 480 -1.05 3.10 -25.46
N TYR A 481 0.15 3.47 -25.88
CA TYR A 481 1.40 2.85 -25.43
C TYR A 481 1.60 2.97 -23.91
N LYS A 482 1.28 4.13 -23.31
CA LYS A 482 1.25 4.27 -21.85
C LYS A 482 0.27 3.28 -21.19
N GLY A 483 -0.90 3.06 -21.77
CA GLY A 483 -1.88 2.06 -21.30
C GLY A 483 -1.42 0.62 -21.50
N PHE A 484 -0.65 0.34 -22.56
CA PHE A 484 -0.01 -0.96 -22.79
C PHE A 484 1.11 -1.24 -21.77
N ASN A 485 2.02 -0.28 -21.55
CA ASN A 485 3.08 -0.39 -20.54
C ASN A 485 2.51 -0.66 -19.13
N ILE A 486 1.42 0.03 -18.77
CA ILE A 486 0.65 -0.25 -17.55
C ILE A 486 0.02 -1.66 -17.61
N ALA A 487 -0.65 -2.03 -18.70
CA ALA A 487 -1.27 -3.36 -18.82
C ALA A 487 -0.27 -4.53 -18.67
N ILE A 488 0.98 -4.35 -19.10
CA ILE A 488 2.05 -5.33 -18.91
C ILE A 488 2.55 -5.33 -17.44
N HIS A 489 2.63 -4.17 -16.77
CA HIS A 489 2.88 -4.09 -15.33
C HIS A 489 1.81 -4.85 -14.52
N GLU A 490 0.52 -4.56 -14.76
CA GLU A 490 -0.59 -5.26 -14.09
C GLU A 490 -0.59 -6.77 -14.38
N LEU A 491 -0.24 -7.18 -15.61
CA LEU A 491 -0.09 -8.60 -15.95
C LEU A 491 0.98 -9.30 -15.09
N GLY A 492 2.05 -8.61 -14.70
CA GLY A 492 3.07 -9.14 -13.80
C GLY A 492 2.52 -9.45 -12.40
N HIS A 493 1.72 -8.53 -11.82
CA HIS A 493 0.98 -8.80 -10.60
C HIS A 493 0.02 -10.00 -10.76
N ASN A 494 -0.76 -10.06 -11.84
CA ASN A 494 -1.74 -11.14 -12.02
C ASN A 494 -1.09 -12.51 -12.26
N VAL A 495 0.05 -12.58 -12.94
CA VAL A 495 0.81 -13.83 -13.10
C VAL A 495 1.44 -14.27 -11.79
N GLU A 496 1.92 -13.34 -10.95
CA GLU A 496 2.36 -13.64 -9.58
C GLU A 496 1.20 -14.24 -8.78
N GLN A 497 0.07 -13.53 -8.70
CA GLN A 497 -1.13 -13.92 -7.96
C GLN A 497 -1.65 -15.31 -8.36
N VAL A 498 -1.69 -15.63 -9.66
CA VAL A 498 -2.14 -16.95 -10.13
C VAL A 498 -1.13 -18.06 -9.78
N PHE A 499 0.19 -17.81 -9.85
CA PHE A 499 1.15 -18.84 -9.41
C PHE A 499 1.23 -18.99 -7.89
N SER A 500 1.11 -17.90 -7.13
CA SER A 500 1.19 -17.91 -5.68
C SER A 500 -0.12 -18.38 -5.00
N LEU A 501 -1.24 -18.43 -5.72
CA LEU A 501 -2.51 -19.04 -5.28
C LEU A 501 -2.76 -20.42 -5.92
N ASN A 502 -2.84 -20.53 -7.25
CA ASN A 502 -3.17 -21.79 -7.92
C ASN A 502 -1.98 -22.77 -7.98
N GLY A 503 -0.76 -22.28 -7.76
CA GLY A 503 0.45 -23.11 -7.73
C GLY A 503 0.93 -23.53 -6.33
N ILE A 504 0.34 -23.01 -5.24
CA ILE A 504 0.78 -23.25 -3.86
C ILE A 504 0.20 -24.55 -3.29
N ASP A 505 1.03 -25.27 -2.53
CA ASP A 505 0.71 -26.52 -1.83
C ASP A 505 -0.19 -26.31 -0.60
N HIS A 506 0.07 -25.25 0.18
CA HIS A 506 -0.73 -24.88 1.35
C HIS A 506 -1.47 -23.56 1.13
N TYR A 507 -2.80 -23.53 1.31
CA TYR A 507 -3.59 -22.32 1.07
C TYR A 507 -3.16 -21.16 1.98
N THR A 508 -2.88 -21.40 3.26
CA THR A 508 -2.44 -20.34 4.18
C THR A 508 -1.05 -19.78 3.83
N LEU A 509 -0.28 -20.44 2.96
CA LEU A 509 1.01 -19.98 2.46
C LEU A 509 0.91 -19.21 1.13
N ASN A 510 -0.30 -18.98 0.61
CA ASN A 510 -0.52 -18.30 -0.67
C ASN A 510 0.00 -16.84 -0.69
N GLY A 511 0.32 -16.33 -1.87
CA GLY A 511 0.93 -15.01 -2.06
C GLY A 511 2.46 -15.01 -1.94
N VAL A 512 3.07 -13.84 -2.12
CA VAL A 512 4.51 -13.56 -1.91
C VAL A 512 4.70 -12.75 -0.61
N PRO A 513 5.93 -12.63 -0.05
CA PRO A 513 6.13 -12.18 1.35
C PRO A 513 5.42 -10.89 1.75
N ASN A 514 5.48 -9.85 0.91
CA ASN A 514 4.82 -8.56 1.10
C ASN A 514 4.63 -7.84 -0.25
N THR A 515 3.95 -6.70 -0.24
CA THR A 515 3.64 -5.89 -1.45
C THR A 515 4.86 -5.56 -2.31
N ALA A 516 6.03 -5.31 -1.73
CA ALA A 516 7.24 -4.98 -2.50
C ALA A 516 7.70 -6.14 -3.40
N PHE A 517 7.34 -7.39 -3.09
CA PHE A 517 7.58 -8.53 -4.00
C PHE A 517 6.57 -8.57 -5.16
N THR A 518 5.29 -8.28 -4.89
CA THR A 518 4.25 -8.16 -5.91
C THR A 518 4.54 -7.00 -6.88
N GLU A 519 5.03 -5.86 -6.37
CA GLU A 519 5.60 -4.74 -7.16
C GLU A 519 6.82 -5.19 -7.98
N ALA A 520 7.75 -5.93 -7.37
CA ALA A 520 8.96 -6.39 -8.05
C ALA A 520 8.67 -7.26 -9.28
N PHE A 521 7.69 -8.16 -9.21
CA PHE A 521 7.26 -8.95 -10.36
C PHE A 521 6.60 -8.12 -11.46
N ALA A 522 5.86 -7.06 -11.09
CA ALA A 522 5.28 -6.12 -12.06
C ALA A 522 6.34 -5.27 -12.76
N PHE A 523 7.39 -4.81 -12.06
CA PHE A 523 8.54 -4.14 -12.70
C PHE A 523 9.29 -5.07 -13.67
N VAL A 524 9.50 -6.34 -13.31
CA VAL A 524 10.13 -7.35 -14.18
C VAL A 524 9.31 -7.62 -15.45
N PHE A 525 7.98 -7.49 -15.41
CA PHE A 525 7.14 -7.55 -16.61
C PHE A 525 7.18 -6.24 -17.39
N GLN A 526 7.03 -5.09 -16.71
CA GLN A 526 6.97 -3.77 -17.32
C GLN A 526 8.23 -3.43 -18.14
N SER A 527 9.40 -3.92 -17.72
CA SER A 527 10.66 -3.80 -18.47
C SER A 527 10.70 -4.61 -19.78
N ARG A 528 9.72 -5.50 -20.02
CA ARG A 528 9.61 -6.35 -21.23
C ARG A 528 8.48 -5.94 -22.16
N ASP A 529 7.88 -4.77 -22.00
CA ASP A 529 6.83 -4.27 -22.89
C ASP A 529 7.28 -4.22 -24.37
N LEU A 530 8.47 -3.68 -24.64
CA LEU A 530 9.08 -3.68 -25.98
C LEU A 530 9.42 -5.11 -26.48
N GLN A 531 9.77 -6.05 -25.59
CA GLN A 531 9.98 -7.46 -25.95
C GLN A 531 8.66 -8.12 -26.40
N VAL A 532 7.56 -7.88 -25.70
CA VAL A 532 6.21 -8.35 -26.10
C VAL A 532 5.83 -7.79 -27.47
N LEU A 533 6.10 -6.51 -27.72
CA LEU A 533 5.85 -5.86 -29.00
C LEU A 533 6.79 -6.32 -30.15
N GLY A 534 7.86 -7.05 -29.83
CA GLY A 534 8.88 -7.53 -30.78
C GLY A 534 9.90 -6.47 -31.19
N LEU A 535 10.15 -5.48 -30.33
CA LEU A 535 10.95 -4.28 -30.59
C LEU A 535 12.21 -4.16 -29.69
N GLU A 536 12.51 -5.20 -28.91
CA GLU A 536 13.63 -5.23 -27.95
C GLU A 536 15.00 -5.05 -28.63
N SER A 537 15.86 -4.21 -28.02
CA SER A 537 17.24 -3.99 -28.46
C SER A 537 18.23 -4.39 -27.35
N LYS A 538 18.84 -5.57 -27.48
CA LYS A 538 19.88 -6.04 -26.55
C LYS A 538 21.24 -5.50 -26.93
N ASN A 539 21.65 -4.42 -26.27
CA ASN A 539 22.98 -3.85 -26.38
C ASN A 539 23.43 -3.30 -25.01
N GLN A 540 24.74 -3.21 -24.79
CA GLN A 540 25.29 -2.84 -23.48
C GLN A 540 24.92 -1.42 -23.04
N GLU A 541 24.75 -0.47 -23.97
CA GLU A 541 24.33 0.90 -23.67
C GLU A 541 22.91 0.91 -23.10
N ALA A 542 21.98 0.13 -23.65
CA ALA A 542 20.62 0.01 -23.14
C ALA A 542 20.58 -0.59 -21.72
N GLU A 543 21.41 -1.60 -21.43
CA GLU A 543 21.54 -2.16 -20.07
C GLU A 543 22.11 -1.14 -19.08
N ASP A 544 23.17 -0.43 -19.47
CA ASP A 544 23.81 0.59 -18.61
C ASP A 544 22.86 1.78 -18.38
N LEU A 545 22.11 2.20 -19.41
CA LEU A 545 21.06 3.22 -19.31
C LEU A 545 19.93 2.80 -18.37
N GLU A 546 19.44 1.55 -18.44
CA GLU A 546 18.36 1.09 -17.57
C GLU A 546 18.82 0.92 -16.11
N ALA A 547 20.07 0.52 -15.87
CA ALA A 547 20.65 0.53 -14.52
C ALA A 547 20.67 1.94 -13.91
N LEU A 548 20.99 2.97 -14.70
CA LEU A 548 20.94 4.37 -14.27
C LEU A 548 19.50 4.87 -14.06
N ASN A 549 18.57 4.49 -14.94
CA ASN A 549 17.15 4.81 -14.83
C ASN A 549 16.56 4.23 -13.54
N THR A 550 16.70 2.92 -13.32
CA THR A 550 16.21 2.24 -12.11
C THR A 550 16.88 2.80 -10.85
N PHE A 551 18.19 3.03 -10.84
CA PHE A 551 18.88 3.60 -9.67
C PHE A 551 18.45 5.04 -9.36
N TRP A 552 18.29 5.91 -10.36
CA TRP A 552 17.82 7.29 -10.17
C TRP A 552 16.36 7.34 -9.68
N MET A 553 15.47 6.50 -10.22
CA MET A 553 14.10 6.37 -9.72
C MET A 553 14.05 5.82 -8.28
N THR A 554 14.93 4.88 -7.93
CA THR A 554 15.04 4.36 -6.56
C THR A 554 15.54 5.43 -5.59
N PHE A 555 16.50 6.25 -6.01
CA PHE A 555 16.95 7.44 -5.26
C PHE A 555 15.81 8.45 -5.04
N GLU A 556 15.01 8.75 -6.06
CA GLU A 556 13.87 9.66 -5.96
C GLU A 556 12.80 9.17 -4.98
N ILE A 557 12.37 7.92 -5.09
CA ILE A 557 11.30 7.39 -4.21
C ILE A 557 11.79 7.03 -2.80
N SER A 558 13.10 6.84 -2.58
CA SER A 558 13.66 6.56 -1.25
C SER A 558 13.49 7.71 -0.26
N GLY A 559 13.63 8.97 -0.67
CA GLY A 559 13.40 10.13 0.21
C GLY A 559 11.91 10.42 0.45
N VAL A 560 11.04 10.05 -0.50
CA VAL A 560 9.58 10.03 -0.27
C VAL A 560 9.26 9.03 0.84
N ALA A 561 9.81 7.81 0.75
CA ALA A 561 9.67 6.77 1.77
C ALA A 561 10.20 7.18 3.15
N LEU A 562 11.40 7.80 3.21
CA LEU A 562 11.93 8.36 4.47
C LEU A 562 11.04 9.47 5.04
N THR A 563 10.43 10.31 4.20
CA THR A 563 9.49 11.36 4.62
C THR A 563 8.21 10.77 5.23
N ASP A 564 7.65 9.73 4.61
CA ASP A 564 6.47 8.98 5.08
C ASP A 564 6.77 8.27 6.42
N MET A 565 7.92 7.58 6.53
CA MET A 565 8.38 6.98 7.79
C MET A 565 8.52 8.03 8.92
N TYR A 566 9.16 9.17 8.62
CA TYR A 566 9.42 10.20 9.62
C TYR A 566 8.16 10.98 10.05
N ILE A 567 7.19 11.22 9.16
CA ILE A 567 5.93 11.87 9.56
C ILE A 567 5.07 10.97 10.45
N TRP A 568 5.09 9.65 10.23
CA TRP A 568 4.42 8.69 11.11
C TRP A 568 5.08 8.62 12.50
N ARG A 569 6.41 8.62 12.58
CA ARG A 569 7.14 8.78 13.86
C ARG A 569 6.74 10.09 14.56
N TRP A 570 6.66 11.19 13.83
CA TRP A 570 6.25 12.49 14.38
C TRP A 570 4.82 12.44 14.93
N MET A 571 3.85 11.88 14.19
CA MET A 571 2.46 11.78 14.66
C MET A 571 2.35 10.95 15.94
N TYR A 572 3.03 9.81 16.02
CA TYR A 572 3.06 8.99 17.25
C TYR A 572 3.72 9.71 18.45
N GLN A 573 4.65 10.62 18.21
CA GLN A 573 5.25 11.47 19.25
C GLN A 573 4.35 12.67 19.64
N HIS A 574 3.42 13.09 18.78
CA HIS A 574 2.57 14.27 18.96
C HIS A 574 1.05 13.92 18.91
N PRO A 575 0.54 13.00 19.76
CA PRO A 575 -0.79 12.42 19.64
C PRO A 575 -1.99 13.37 19.84
N ASN A 576 -1.72 14.60 20.29
CA ASN A 576 -2.70 15.64 20.58
C ASN A 576 -2.63 16.82 19.59
N ALA A 577 -1.86 16.69 18.50
CA ALA A 577 -1.69 17.73 17.49
C ALA A 577 -2.93 17.93 16.60
N ASN A 578 -2.81 18.76 15.56
CA ASN A 578 -3.84 18.96 14.54
C ASN A 578 -3.26 19.06 13.11
N ALA A 579 -4.13 19.10 12.11
CA ALA A 579 -3.75 19.12 10.69
C ALA A 579 -2.82 20.28 10.28
N ALA A 580 -2.89 21.45 10.92
CA ALA A 580 -1.99 22.57 10.64
C ALA A 580 -0.58 22.33 11.19
N GLU A 581 -0.47 21.72 12.38
CA GLU A 581 0.81 21.33 12.98
C GLU A 581 1.43 20.18 12.19
N LEU A 582 0.62 19.21 11.77
CA LEU A 582 1.02 18.10 10.90
C LEU A 582 1.56 18.59 9.54
N ARG A 583 0.90 19.58 8.91
CA ARG A 583 1.42 20.23 7.69
C ARG A 583 2.80 20.82 7.92
N ASN A 584 2.95 21.60 8.98
CA ASN A 584 4.22 22.26 9.29
C ASN A 584 5.32 21.22 9.57
N ALA A 585 5.00 20.14 10.30
CA ALA A 585 5.91 19.02 10.55
C ALA A 585 6.31 18.31 9.25
N MET A 586 5.36 18.02 8.35
CA MET A 586 5.64 17.42 7.03
C MET A 586 6.62 18.29 6.23
N ILE A 587 6.40 19.61 6.20
CA ILE A 587 7.25 20.56 5.47
C ILE A 587 8.69 20.51 6.01
N GLU A 588 8.90 20.61 7.32
CA GLU A 588 10.25 20.60 7.90
C GLU A 588 10.92 19.22 7.82
N ILE A 589 10.17 18.12 7.95
CA ILE A 589 10.68 16.76 7.74
C ILE A 589 11.12 16.57 6.28
N THR A 590 10.31 17.01 5.32
CA THR A 590 10.63 16.93 3.89
C THR A 590 11.88 17.74 3.55
N LYS A 591 11.98 18.98 4.05
CA LYS A 591 13.19 19.81 3.94
C LYS A 591 14.41 19.14 4.54
N LYS A 592 14.28 18.46 5.69
CA LYS A 592 15.40 17.74 6.32
C LYS A 592 15.87 16.59 5.43
N VAL A 593 14.98 15.70 5.01
CA VAL A 593 15.30 14.60 4.08
C VAL A 593 15.93 15.15 2.79
N TRP A 594 15.40 16.25 2.26
CA TRP A 594 15.98 16.93 1.11
C TRP A 594 17.39 17.44 1.36
N ASN A 595 17.63 18.12 2.47
CA ASN A 595 18.94 18.68 2.81
C ASN A 595 20.00 17.60 3.11
N ASP A 596 19.58 16.45 3.63
CA ASP A 596 20.46 15.31 3.93
C ASP A 596 20.84 14.53 2.65
N TYR A 597 19.89 14.30 1.73
CA TYR A 597 20.08 13.36 0.61
C TYR A 597 20.01 13.98 -0.80
N TYR A 598 19.13 14.95 -1.05
CA TYR A 598 18.95 15.56 -2.38
C TYR A 598 19.84 16.79 -2.61
N ALA A 599 19.96 17.68 -1.62
CA ALA A 599 20.80 18.88 -1.71
C ALA A 599 22.28 18.60 -2.03
N PRO A 600 22.93 17.54 -1.50
CA PRO A 600 24.32 17.20 -1.84
C PRO A 600 24.53 16.68 -3.28
N ILE A 601 23.43 16.42 -4.01
CA ILE A 601 23.41 15.86 -5.37
C ILE A 601 22.90 16.90 -6.38
N LEU A 602 21.88 17.69 -6.01
CA LEU A 602 21.19 18.66 -6.88
C LEU A 602 21.60 20.12 -6.63
N GLY A 603 22.32 20.41 -5.54
CA GLY A 603 22.85 21.75 -5.24
C GLY A 603 21.87 22.75 -4.59
N MET A 604 20.58 22.44 -4.51
CA MET A 604 19.54 23.29 -3.90
C MET A 604 19.10 22.76 -2.53
N LYS A 605 18.68 23.63 -1.62
CA LYS A 605 18.20 23.28 -0.26
C LYS A 605 16.71 23.53 -0.06
N ASP A 606 16.17 22.99 1.03
CA ASP A 606 14.86 23.34 1.60
C ASP A 606 13.65 23.15 0.66
N GLN A 607 13.75 22.22 -0.30
CA GLN A 607 12.65 21.91 -1.21
C GLN A 607 11.65 20.92 -0.59
N ILE A 608 10.39 21.03 -1.01
CA ILE A 608 9.25 20.31 -0.41
C ILE A 608 8.60 19.28 -1.34
N LEU A 609 9.08 19.12 -2.57
CA LEU A 609 8.44 18.31 -3.61
C LEU A 609 8.13 16.85 -3.24
N PRO A 610 8.96 16.11 -2.47
CA PRO A 610 8.61 14.74 -2.05
C PRO A 610 7.27 14.61 -1.31
N ALA A 611 6.77 15.68 -0.67
CA ALA A 611 5.47 15.70 0.00
C ALA A 611 4.25 15.73 -0.96
N ILE A 612 4.45 15.85 -2.28
CA ILE A 612 3.35 15.80 -3.26
C ILE A 612 2.72 14.41 -3.37
N TYR A 613 3.47 13.35 -3.00
CA TYR A 613 3.06 11.96 -3.17
C TYR A 613 1.74 11.64 -2.45
N SER A 614 0.67 11.39 -3.21
CA SER A 614 -0.65 11.08 -2.67
C SER A 614 -0.67 9.82 -1.80
N HIS A 615 0.23 8.87 -2.05
CA HIS A 615 0.42 7.64 -1.26
C HIS A 615 0.70 7.89 0.24
N ILE A 616 1.15 9.10 0.61
CA ILE A 616 1.34 9.54 2.01
C ILE A 616 -0.01 9.98 2.63
N VAL A 617 -0.96 10.41 1.81
CA VAL A 617 -2.31 10.88 2.17
C VAL A 617 -3.29 9.72 2.36
N ASP A 618 -3.22 8.69 1.54
CA ASP A 618 -4.19 7.58 1.47
C ASP A 618 -3.61 6.21 1.90
N GLY A 619 -2.39 5.86 1.48
CA GLY A 619 -1.78 4.54 1.69
C GLY A 619 -1.20 4.28 3.09
N ALA A 620 -1.03 5.32 3.91
CA ALA A 620 -0.59 5.27 5.30
C ALA A 620 0.74 4.50 5.51
N MET A 621 1.89 5.11 5.25
CA MET A 621 3.18 4.40 5.23
C MET A 621 3.21 3.28 4.18
N TYR A 622 2.76 3.58 2.96
CA TYR A 622 2.86 2.68 1.79
C TYR A 622 4.11 2.98 0.95
N THR A 623 4.59 4.23 0.94
CA THR A 623 5.69 4.60 0.03
C THR A 623 7.01 3.84 0.19
N PRO A 624 7.39 3.24 1.34
CA PRO A 624 8.57 2.37 1.42
C PRO A 624 8.51 1.10 0.57
N ASP A 625 7.35 0.64 0.11
CA ASP A 625 7.25 -0.58 -0.69
C ASP A 625 7.79 -0.40 -2.12
N TYR A 626 7.71 0.80 -2.69
CA TYR A 626 8.25 1.12 -4.03
C TYR A 626 9.79 0.98 -4.15
N PRO A 627 10.61 1.66 -3.32
CA PRO A 627 12.07 1.50 -3.38
C PRO A 627 12.50 0.08 -3.01
N LEU A 628 11.82 -0.59 -2.07
CA LEU A 628 12.06 -2.01 -1.79
C LEU A 628 11.75 -2.86 -3.04
N GLY A 629 10.65 -2.58 -3.74
CA GLY A 629 10.27 -3.25 -4.98
C GLY A 629 11.30 -3.07 -6.09
N HIS A 630 11.86 -1.86 -6.26
CA HIS A 630 12.98 -1.64 -7.20
C HIS A 630 14.25 -2.42 -6.81
N ILE A 631 14.59 -2.49 -5.52
CA ILE A 631 15.77 -3.23 -5.03
C ILE A 631 15.59 -4.72 -5.27
N ILE A 632 14.43 -5.27 -4.92
CA ILE A 632 14.07 -6.68 -5.09
C ILE A 632 13.99 -7.03 -6.59
N SER A 633 13.34 -6.22 -7.42
CA SER A 633 13.26 -6.47 -8.86
C SER A 633 14.63 -6.45 -9.51
N PHE A 634 15.51 -5.50 -9.15
CA PHE A 634 16.86 -5.46 -9.71
C PHE A 634 17.70 -6.68 -9.30
N GLN A 635 17.58 -7.16 -8.05
CA GLN A 635 18.22 -8.41 -7.63
C GLN A 635 17.67 -9.64 -8.37
N ILE A 636 16.38 -9.65 -8.73
CA ILE A 636 15.77 -10.70 -9.58
C ILE A 636 16.28 -10.58 -11.02
N GLU A 637 16.36 -9.39 -11.60
CA GLU A 637 16.85 -9.17 -12.97
C GLU A 637 18.33 -9.60 -13.11
N GLU A 638 19.20 -9.28 -12.15
CA GLU A 638 20.59 -9.76 -12.14
C GLU A 638 20.69 -11.29 -12.10
N PHE A 639 19.81 -11.97 -11.35
CA PHE A 639 19.70 -13.43 -11.36
C PHE A 639 19.18 -13.97 -12.70
N LEU A 640 18.20 -13.29 -13.30
CA LEU A 640 17.60 -13.67 -14.58
C LEU A 640 18.53 -13.50 -15.79
N LYS A 641 19.64 -12.74 -15.69
CA LYS A 641 20.67 -12.67 -16.75
C LYS A 641 21.29 -14.03 -17.10
N SER A 642 21.21 -15.02 -16.20
CA SER A 642 21.70 -16.38 -16.40
C SER A 642 20.60 -17.46 -16.39
N HIS A 643 19.33 -17.07 -16.26
CA HIS A 643 18.18 -17.97 -16.16
C HIS A 643 17.06 -17.59 -17.15
N THR A 644 15.89 -18.23 -17.06
CA THR A 644 14.72 -17.89 -17.88
C THR A 644 13.57 -17.42 -16.99
N LEU A 645 13.00 -16.25 -17.25
CA LEU A 645 11.97 -15.60 -16.44
C LEU A 645 10.78 -16.54 -16.12
N ALA A 646 10.19 -17.17 -17.13
CA ALA A 646 8.97 -17.97 -16.96
C ALA A 646 9.06 -19.12 -15.92
N PRO A 647 10.00 -20.09 -16.04
CA PRO A 647 10.13 -21.17 -15.06
C PRO A 647 10.60 -20.67 -13.68
N GLU A 648 11.48 -19.67 -13.65
CA GLU A 648 11.96 -19.11 -12.38
C GLU A 648 10.87 -18.33 -11.63
N MET A 649 10.01 -17.60 -12.33
CA MET A 649 8.85 -16.95 -11.73
C MET A 649 7.89 -18.00 -11.14
N GLU A 650 7.56 -19.06 -11.88
CA GLU A 650 6.72 -20.14 -11.33
C GLU A 650 7.37 -20.79 -10.09
N ARG A 651 8.70 -20.94 -10.05
CA ARG A 651 9.42 -21.44 -8.87
C ARG A 651 9.35 -20.44 -7.70
N MET A 652 9.63 -19.17 -7.95
CA MET A 652 9.72 -18.11 -6.93
C MET A 652 8.35 -17.80 -6.31
N CYS A 653 7.29 -17.66 -7.10
CA CYS A 653 5.93 -17.45 -6.58
C CYS A 653 5.45 -18.63 -5.72
N LYS A 654 5.87 -19.85 -6.04
CA LYS A 654 5.55 -21.06 -5.24
C LYS A 654 6.34 -21.20 -3.94
N LEU A 655 7.37 -20.38 -3.69
CA LEU A 655 7.96 -20.30 -2.35
C LEU A 655 6.89 -19.88 -1.33
N GLY A 656 5.93 -19.04 -1.74
CA GLY A 656 4.83 -18.56 -0.91
C GLY A 656 5.24 -17.43 0.04
N ARG A 657 4.38 -17.13 1.02
CA ARG A 657 4.64 -16.17 2.11
C ARG A 657 5.68 -16.72 3.12
N LEU A 658 6.93 -16.84 2.71
CA LEU A 658 8.09 -16.89 3.63
C LEU A 658 8.41 -15.47 4.12
N SER A 659 9.35 -15.28 5.06
CA SER A 659 9.84 -13.92 5.34
C SER A 659 10.74 -13.41 4.21
N PRO A 660 10.81 -12.08 3.95
CA PRO A 660 11.51 -11.48 2.80
C PRO A 660 12.95 -11.95 2.60
N GLN A 661 13.72 -12.03 3.69
CA GLN A 661 15.13 -12.40 3.64
C GLN A 661 15.32 -13.88 3.31
N ILE A 662 14.44 -14.74 3.79
CA ILE A 662 14.46 -16.19 3.54
C ILE A 662 13.96 -16.47 2.12
N TRP A 663 12.90 -15.76 1.69
CA TRP A 663 12.41 -15.82 0.32
C TRP A 663 13.50 -15.43 -0.68
N MET A 664 14.19 -14.30 -0.50
CA MET A 664 15.26 -13.88 -1.41
C MET A 664 16.45 -14.86 -1.40
N GLN A 665 16.81 -15.39 -0.23
CA GLN A 665 17.86 -16.39 -0.11
C GLN A 665 17.53 -17.70 -0.86
N GLN A 666 16.25 -18.09 -0.95
CA GLN A 666 15.78 -19.24 -1.74
C GLN A 666 15.46 -18.92 -3.21
N ALA A 667 15.10 -17.67 -3.51
CA ALA A 667 14.74 -17.19 -4.84
C ALA A 667 15.99 -16.91 -5.69
N VAL A 668 16.91 -16.07 -5.21
CA VAL A 668 18.06 -15.56 -5.96
C VAL A 668 19.42 -15.88 -5.31
N GLY A 669 19.43 -16.69 -4.26
CA GLY A 669 20.66 -17.15 -3.59
C GLY A 669 21.34 -16.12 -2.67
N GLN A 670 20.69 -14.99 -2.41
CA GLN A 670 21.22 -13.91 -1.54
C GLN A 670 20.08 -13.19 -0.81
N LYS A 671 20.40 -12.60 0.34
CA LYS A 671 19.50 -11.71 1.09
C LYS A 671 19.29 -10.35 0.38
N ILE A 672 18.28 -9.58 0.80
CA ILE A 672 17.94 -8.27 0.23
C ILE A 672 19.15 -7.34 0.34
N SER A 673 19.55 -6.72 -0.77
CA SER A 673 20.70 -5.84 -0.82
C SER A 673 20.59 -4.82 -1.95
N THR A 674 20.89 -3.57 -1.63
CA THR A 674 21.03 -2.45 -2.59
C THR A 674 22.31 -2.53 -3.42
N ARG A 675 23.26 -3.39 -3.01
CA ARG A 675 24.59 -3.50 -3.62
C ARG A 675 24.55 -3.75 -5.14
N PRO A 676 23.79 -4.72 -5.70
CA PRO A 676 23.85 -4.99 -7.14
C PRO A 676 23.37 -3.81 -7.99
N LEU A 677 22.34 -3.09 -7.53
CA LEU A 677 21.83 -1.86 -8.17
C LEU A 677 22.89 -0.73 -8.15
N ILE A 678 23.56 -0.54 -7.01
CA ILE A 678 24.61 0.48 -6.86
C ILE A 678 25.84 0.12 -7.73
N GLU A 679 26.29 -1.13 -7.73
CA GLU A 679 27.43 -1.59 -8.55
C GLU A 679 27.14 -1.51 -10.06
N ALA A 680 25.91 -1.81 -10.47
CA ALA A 680 25.48 -1.65 -11.86
C ALA A 680 25.43 -0.17 -12.30
N ALA A 681 24.86 0.72 -11.47
CA ALA A 681 24.88 2.16 -11.73
C ALA A 681 26.30 2.74 -11.78
N GLU A 682 27.19 2.26 -10.90
CA GLU A 682 28.62 2.61 -10.93
C GLU A 682 29.32 2.13 -12.21
N LYS A 683 29.02 0.93 -12.71
CA LYS A 683 29.52 0.42 -14.00
C LYS A 683 29.04 1.30 -15.15
N ALA A 684 27.75 1.58 -15.20
CA ALA A 684 27.13 2.41 -16.24
C ALA A 684 27.73 3.83 -16.28
N VAL A 685 27.95 4.46 -15.12
CA VAL A 685 28.68 5.74 -15.00
C VAL A 685 30.09 5.67 -15.59
N LYS A 686 30.81 4.55 -15.41
CA LYS A 686 32.18 4.36 -15.94
C LYS A 686 32.17 4.11 -17.45
N ASN A 687 31.13 3.49 -17.97
CA ASN A 687 30.96 3.21 -19.41
C ASN A 687 30.55 4.47 -20.19
N LEU A 688 29.57 5.25 -19.72
CA LEU A 688 29.13 6.51 -20.38
C LEU A 688 30.15 7.67 -20.32
N LYS A 689 31.35 7.44 -19.80
CA LYS A 689 32.47 8.40 -19.74
C LYS A 689 33.61 8.09 -20.72
N GLN A 690 33.50 7.01 -21.49
CA GLN A 690 34.48 6.54 -22.47
C GLN A 690 34.01 6.83 -23.90
#